data_AF-A0A7C4N125-F1
#
_entry.id   AF-A0A7C4N125-F1
#
_cell.length_a   1.000
_cell.length_b   1.000
_cell.length_c   1.000
_cell.angle_alpha   90.00
_cell.angle_beta   90.00
_cell.angle_gamma   90.00
#
_symmetry.space_group_name_H-M   'P 1'
#
loop_
_entity.id
_entity.type
_entity.pdbx_description
1 polymer ?
#
loop_
_entity_poly.entity_id
_entity_poly.type
_entity_poly.pdbx_seq_one_letter_code
_entity_poly.pdbx_strand_id
1 'polypeptide(L)'
;MNTAEETLRAEHRARLGKRYSRIFSEKDVERHVAALGRLSSQHPVEVLLDPRRDGTLDCTVLAFDYPSEFSLITGILAGMGFNIVSGEVFTDEGIPQTAVKRKGFEREDLGKRRRIIDYFSGVVETPLPLDAWAEELRSRMEAALCLLEKGDEPSVNQAKQQVNEGVIRRLAPLPQGSTPAPYPVEIHVDDGTEGFTRLRVISEDTPAFLYALTNALSLHDVSIEHVRIRTIHGRVEDEIDLVDLRGRKIDDPELLNRVKFSVLLTKQFTYFLGAAPDPFTALSRFEHIVRDVVQKKKEKEWLELLTHPHLLKDLARLLGTSDFLWEEFIRLQYETLLPMLSPHLRAYPFAEPRTLGERMREALEKARSIKERGLILNRFKDREIFFIDLDHILHPESTFDSFALALTRLAEQVVKEAATMVYEDLSSRYGRPRTVAGLEAKYAVFGLGKLGGAALGYASDLELLFVYSDSGTTDGDPPITNAEFFERFVKGVTGLIKSKREGIFQLDLRLRPFGNAGPLASSLDSFCRYYGPGGASHSYERLALVRLRAIGGDPDLGKQVERLRDEMVYFSGRLDLQELKDLREKQFMEKTGPGKLNAKFSPGGLVDLEYSVQILQVTHGKEVPSLRTPLLREALEVLSEQGVLSGEEGGRLIAAYTFLRNLINSMRMLRGSAVDLFLPSRGSSEFAHLARRMGYSRGGPLEPSEQLRLDFENHSAAVRVFVERHFGRDSIPGAAGGNAADLVLSDQVPRETRDSILREGGFDHPERAYANIKSMGGGGARRAIFAKLALLAFDILKRKPDPDMALNNWERFVRAQVSAEFHYHLLLSQPRRLELLLGIFAGSQFLSDALVRNPGFLDWAADPQLLHRLRETRDIEEELNRMAAACSSHGEWLNRLRRLRRREMLRIGVRDICLGASTREVMLDLSRLAEAIVRAVLEKRIQKHPGRKDRFCIMALGKLGGHELNYSSDIDLLGLWRDEAGKEEPEEKRVFARLMEELRSDLSDHTEEGYAYRVDLRLRPFGRDGELVPSWSSLVRYYFDAASLWEVQAALKMRPVAGNLRLGYSFLEEIRPLLLKGWKRQDIARSIEKMRTMATKNHSGETPDVKSGIGGLRDVEFLVQGLQLIHGGRIPSLLVGNTLNALELLGKESILPEPVTVGLKEDYLFLRRVEHCLQILEDRQIHAIPKDKKELRALARRLLGPDGNEDRFREKLDGSLQRIHEAYTRFLIS
;
A
#
# COMPACT_ATOMS: atom_id res chain seq x y z
N MET A 1 -36.18 -23.11 33.22
CA MET A 1 -35.36 -23.02 32.00
C MET A 1 -35.12 -24.37 31.31
N ASN A 2 -35.29 -25.54 31.96
CA ASN A 2 -34.93 -26.85 31.35
C ASN A 2 -35.84 -27.42 30.25
N THR A 3 -37.14 -27.11 30.18
CA THR A 3 -38.06 -27.81 29.24
C THR A 3 -37.98 -27.32 27.79
N ALA A 4 -37.70 -26.04 27.55
CA ALA A 4 -37.56 -25.50 26.20
C ALA A 4 -36.25 -25.95 25.53
N GLU A 5 -35.17 -26.05 26.32
CA GLU A 5 -33.86 -26.48 25.84
C GLU A 5 -33.83 -27.98 25.51
N GLU A 6 -34.46 -28.82 26.33
CA GLU A 6 -34.65 -30.26 26.04
C GLU A 6 -35.49 -30.51 24.79
N THR A 7 -36.53 -29.70 24.56
CA THR A 7 -37.36 -29.77 23.34
C THR A 7 -36.56 -29.38 22.09
N LEU A 8 -35.80 -28.28 22.17
CA LEU A 8 -34.91 -27.84 21.10
C LEU A 8 -33.83 -28.90 20.79
N ARG A 9 -33.27 -29.55 21.83
CA ARG A 9 -32.28 -30.63 21.69
C ARG A 9 -32.85 -31.85 20.96
N ALA A 10 -34.06 -32.29 21.32
CA ALA A 10 -34.71 -33.43 20.69
C ALA A 10 -35.08 -33.14 19.22
N GLU A 11 -35.60 -31.94 18.95
CA GLU A 11 -35.93 -31.45 17.62
C GLU A 11 -34.67 -31.31 16.74
N HIS A 12 -33.58 -30.78 17.30
CA HIS A 12 -32.28 -30.64 16.62
C HIS A 12 -31.70 -31.99 16.17
N ARG A 13 -31.72 -33.01 17.05
CA ARG A 13 -31.23 -34.35 16.71
C ARG A 13 -32.13 -35.06 15.69
N ALA A 14 -33.44 -34.81 15.72
CA ALA A 14 -34.38 -35.40 14.77
C ALA A 14 -34.19 -34.85 13.36
N ARG A 15 -33.83 -33.56 13.22
CA ARG A 15 -33.75 -32.85 11.93
C ARG A 15 -32.41 -33.00 11.18
N LEU A 16 -31.28 -33.18 11.86
CA LEU A 16 -29.95 -33.33 11.22
C LEU A 16 -29.46 -34.78 11.11
N GLY A 17 -30.25 -35.72 11.63
CA GLY A 17 -30.10 -37.15 11.41
C GLY A 17 -28.82 -37.79 11.98
N LYS A 18 -28.52 -38.99 11.45
CA LYS A 18 -27.41 -39.85 11.90
C LYS A 18 -26.02 -39.35 11.45
N ARG A 19 -25.93 -38.52 10.39
CA ARG A 19 -24.65 -37.99 9.88
C ARG A 19 -24.05 -37.00 10.86
N TYR A 20 -24.83 -36.00 11.30
CA TYR A 20 -24.42 -35.02 12.31
C TYR A 20 -23.95 -35.67 13.62
N SER A 21 -24.70 -36.67 14.11
CA SER A 21 -24.39 -37.40 15.35
C SER A 21 -23.13 -38.28 15.29
N ARG A 22 -22.55 -38.52 14.10
CA ARG A 22 -21.29 -39.27 13.94
C ARG A 22 -20.06 -38.36 13.97
N ILE A 23 -20.23 -37.07 13.70
CA ILE A 23 -19.13 -36.11 13.55
C ILE A 23 -18.91 -35.33 14.84
N PHE A 24 -19.98 -34.90 15.50
CA PHE A 24 -19.90 -34.07 16.70
C PHE A 24 -20.13 -34.90 17.97
N SER A 25 -19.33 -34.64 19.01
CA SER A 25 -19.53 -35.27 20.33
C SER A 25 -20.76 -34.70 21.02
N GLU A 26 -21.27 -35.37 22.05
CA GLU A 26 -22.44 -34.86 22.79
C GLU A 26 -22.21 -33.45 23.36
N LYS A 27 -20.97 -33.16 23.79
CA LYS A 27 -20.59 -31.83 24.29
C LYS A 27 -20.64 -30.75 23.20
N ASP A 28 -20.25 -31.10 21.98
CA ASP A 28 -20.30 -30.18 20.83
C ASP A 28 -21.75 -29.89 20.44
N VAL A 29 -22.59 -30.93 20.44
CA VAL A 29 -24.03 -30.80 20.19
C VAL A 29 -24.70 -29.89 21.22
N GLU A 30 -24.37 -30.01 22.51
CA GLU A 30 -24.89 -29.10 23.54
C GLU A 30 -24.47 -27.65 23.30
N ARG A 31 -23.21 -27.43 22.93
CA ARG A 31 -22.69 -26.10 22.61
C ARG A 31 -23.36 -25.49 21.39
N HIS A 32 -23.60 -26.28 20.35
CA HIS A 32 -24.31 -25.85 19.14
C HIS A 32 -25.77 -25.50 19.44
N VAL A 33 -26.49 -26.32 20.20
CA VAL A 33 -27.88 -26.05 20.58
C VAL A 33 -27.99 -24.80 21.45
N ALA A 34 -27.05 -24.60 22.39
CA ALA A 34 -27.00 -23.39 23.21
C ALA A 34 -26.72 -22.12 22.38
N ALA A 35 -25.88 -22.22 21.33
CA ALA A 35 -25.63 -21.12 20.41
C ALA A 35 -26.86 -20.82 19.52
N LEU A 36 -27.49 -21.85 18.94
CA LEU A 36 -28.74 -21.69 18.17
C LEU A 36 -29.87 -21.06 18.99
N GLY A 37 -29.92 -21.33 20.30
CA GLY A 37 -30.88 -20.72 21.21
C GLY A 37 -30.71 -19.21 21.43
N ARG A 38 -29.58 -18.62 21.02
CA ARG A 38 -29.30 -17.17 21.12
C ARG A 38 -29.67 -16.40 19.85
N LEU A 39 -30.01 -17.09 18.76
CA LEU A 39 -30.35 -16.45 17.49
C LEU A 39 -31.65 -15.64 17.59
N SER A 40 -31.65 -14.46 16.99
CA SER A 40 -32.80 -13.58 16.88
C SER A 40 -32.76 -12.77 15.59
N SER A 41 -33.82 -12.02 15.25
CA SER A 41 -33.80 -11.14 14.08
C SER A 41 -32.78 -9.99 14.17
N GLN A 42 -32.33 -9.62 15.38
CA GLN A 42 -31.27 -8.64 15.58
C GLN A 42 -29.88 -9.26 15.67
N HIS A 43 -29.81 -10.58 15.89
CA HIS A 43 -28.57 -11.35 16.01
C HIS A 43 -28.75 -12.70 15.27
N PRO A 44 -28.72 -12.69 13.92
CA PRO A 44 -29.10 -13.85 13.11
C PRO A 44 -28.01 -14.91 12.96
N VAL A 45 -26.84 -14.72 13.57
CA VAL A 45 -25.68 -15.61 13.45
C VAL A 45 -24.82 -15.64 14.71
N GLU A 46 -24.30 -16.82 15.04
CA GLU A 46 -23.33 -17.09 16.09
C GLU A 46 -22.09 -17.76 15.49
N VAL A 47 -20.89 -17.36 15.94
CA VAL A 47 -19.62 -17.92 15.46
C VAL A 47 -18.79 -18.43 16.63
N LEU A 48 -18.56 -19.74 16.64
CA LEU A 48 -17.72 -20.44 17.62
C LEU A 48 -16.33 -20.69 17.01
N LEU A 49 -15.28 -20.38 17.77
CA LEU A 49 -13.89 -20.53 17.34
C LEU A 49 -13.12 -21.34 18.37
N ASP A 50 -12.43 -22.40 17.94
CA ASP A 50 -11.67 -23.29 18.81
C ASP A 50 -10.27 -23.56 18.22
N PRO A 51 -9.20 -22.94 18.77
CA PRO A 51 -7.84 -23.15 18.28
C PRO A 51 -7.30 -24.53 18.66
N ARG A 52 -6.68 -25.23 17.70
CA ARG A 52 -6.07 -26.55 17.90
C ARG A 52 -4.56 -26.46 18.13
N ARG A 53 -3.99 -27.53 18.71
CA ARG A 53 -2.55 -27.62 19.04
C ARG A 53 -1.64 -27.71 17.82
N ASP A 54 -2.16 -28.15 16.68
CA ASP A 54 -1.44 -28.28 15.41
C ASP A 54 -1.39 -26.97 14.60
N GLY A 55 -1.93 -25.87 15.14
CA GLY A 55 -1.98 -24.56 14.50
C GLY A 55 -3.20 -24.33 13.61
N THR A 56 -4.11 -25.30 13.49
CA THR A 56 -5.41 -25.13 12.83
C THR A 56 -6.43 -24.46 13.76
N LEU A 57 -7.44 -23.82 13.16
CA LEU A 57 -8.56 -23.19 13.85
C LEU A 57 -9.86 -23.83 13.36
N ASP A 58 -10.67 -24.32 14.29
CA ASP A 58 -12.04 -24.72 14.00
C ASP A 58 -12.96 -23.50 14.10
N CYS A 59 -13.84 -23.35 13.12
CA CYS A 59 -14.82 -22.28 13.00
C CYS A 59 -16.19 -22.89 12.72
N THR A 60 -17.12 -22.77 13.67
CA THR A 60 -18.52 -23.18 13.49
C THR A 60 -19.40 -21.95 13.39
N VAL A 61 -20.10 -21.81 12.27
CA VAL A 61 -21.08 -20.75 12.02
C VAL A 61 -22.48 -21.34 12.18
N LEU A 62 -23.30 -20.73 13.05
CA LEU A 62 -24.67 -21.15 13.31
C LEU A 62 -25.61 -19.99 12.99
N ALA A 63 -26.57 -20.18 12.10
CA ALA A 63 -27.46 -19.10 11.65
C ALA A 63 -28.84 -19.61 11.19
N PHE A 64 -29.74 -18.69 10.85
CA PHE A 64 -30.91 -19.03 10.03
C PHE A 64 -30.49 -19.30 8.58
N ASP A 65 -31.18 -20.23 7.91
CA ASP A 65 -31.04 -20.47 6.47
C ASP A 65 -31.66 -19.30 5.70
N TYR A 66 -30.86 -18.67 4.84
CA TYR A 66 -31.30 -17.63 3.92
C TYR A 66 -30.81 -17.96 2.51
N PRO A 67 -31.51 -17.57 1.44
CA PRO A 67 -30.98 -17.72 0.09
C PRO A 67 -29.58 -17.08 -0.07
N SER A 68 -28.62 -17.84 -0.60
CA SER A 68 -27.22 -17.43 -0.83
C SER A 68 -26.34 -17.22 0.43
N GLU A 69 -26.80 -17.54 1.63
CA GLU A 69 -26.04 -17.39 2.88
C GLU A 69 -24.70 -18.13 2.87
N PHE A 70 -24.68 -19.38 2.37
CA PHE A 70 -23.48 -20.20 2.36
C PHE A 70 -22.36 -19.58 1.50
N SER A 71 -22.74 -18.93 0.39
CA SER A 71 -21.80 -18.16 -0.42
C SER A 71 -21.25 -16.95 0.35
N LEU A 72 -22.06 -16.25 1.14
CA LEU A 72 -21.56 -15.11 1.92
C LEU A 72 -20.60 -15.56 3.02
N ILE A 73 -20.92 -16.66 3.72
CA ILE A 73 -20.09 -17.22 4.79
C ILE A 73 -18.70 -17.60 4.26
N THR A 74 -18.67 -18.41 3.19
CA THR A 74 -17.42 -18.85 2.57
C THR A 74 -16.62 -17.68 1.97
N GLY A 75 -17.30 -16.65 1.44
CA GLY A 75 -16.68 -15.43 0.97
C GLY A 75 -16.05 -14.58 2.09
N ILE A 76 -16.71 -14.45 3.24
CA ILE A 76 -16.17 -13.72 4.40
C ILE A 76 -14.93 -14.44 4.93
N LEU A 77 -14.99 -15.76 5.10
CA LEU A 77 -13.85 -16.58 5.52
C LEU A 77 -12.66 -16.41 4.57
N ALA A 78 -12.90 -16.53 3.26
CA ALA A 78 -11.86 -16.33 2.25
C ALA A 78 -11.30 -14.90 2.30
N GLY A 79 -12.14 -13.87 2.35
CA GLY A 79 -11.73 -12.46 2.41
C GLY A 79 -10.92 -12.09 3.66
N MET A 80 -11.11 -12.85 4.75
CA MET A 80 -10.37 -12.70 6.01
C MET A 80 -9.11 -13.57 6.09
N GLY A 81 -8.79 -14.33 5.05
CA GLY A 81 -7.58 -15.16 5.01
C GLY A 81 -7.71 -16.49 5.75
N PHE A 82 -8.94 -17.00 5.97
CA PHE A 82 -9.16 -18.33 6.50
C PHE A 82 -9.06 -19.38 5.37
N ASN A 83 -8.00 -20.18 5.37
CA ASN A 83 -7.79 -21.24 4.39
C ASN A 83 -8.45 -22.55 4.86
N ILE A 84 -9.57 -22.92 4.26
CA ILE A 84 -10.38 -24.09 4.65
C ILE A 84 -9.69 -25.37 4.19
N VAL A 85 -9.34 -26.25 5.13
CA VAL A 85 -8.73 -27.57 4.85
C VAL A 85 -9.79 -28.67 4.82
N SER A 86 -10.79 -28.56 5.69
CA SER A 86 -11.93 -29.48 5.72
C SER A 86 -13.16 -28.80 6.31
N GLY A 87 -14.34 -29.34 6.05
CA GLY A 87 -15.58 -28.82 6.62
C GLY A 87 -16.75 -29.77 6.41
N GLU A 88 -17.75 -29.62 7.26
CA GLU A 88 -19.01 -30.38 7.25
C GLU A 88 -20.14 -29.38 7.52
N VAL A 89 -21.04 -29.24 6.56
CA VAL A 89 -22.08 -28.20 6.51
C VAL A 89 -23.44 -28.88 6.54
N PHE A 90 -24.31 -28.40 7.40
CA PHE A 90 -25.60 -29.01 7.68
C PHE A 90 -26.72 -27.99 7.65
N THR A 91 -27.82 -28.34 6.99
CA THR A 91 -29.06 -27.58 7.04
C THR A 91 -30.19 -28.43 7.63
N ASP A 92 -31.07 -27.86 8.45
CA ASP A 92 -32.25 -28.55 9.02
C ASP A 92 -33.07 -29.24 7.91
N GLU A 93 -33.23 -30.58 7.96
CA GLU A 93 -33.97 -31.34 6.94
C GLU A 93 -35.50 -31.14 7.08
N GLY A 94 -36.24 -31.17 5.96
CA GLY A 94 -37.70 -31.28 5.95
C GLY A 94 -38.50 -29.97 6.06
N ILE A 95 -37.85 -28.80 6.10
CA ILE A 95 -38.50 -27.48 6.05
C ILE A 95 -38.22 -26.82 4.68
N PRO A 96 -39.23 -26.51 3.85
CA PRO A 96 -38.98 -25.84 2.57
C PRO A 96 -38.40 -24.44 2.74
N GLN A 97 -37.37 -24.09 1.97
CA GLN A 97 -36.77 -22.74 1.98
C GLN A 97 -37.78 -21.65 1.57
N THR A 98 -38.86 -22.02 0.85
CA THR A 98 -39.93 -21.09 0.42
C THR A 98 -40.91 -20.66 1.52
N ALA A 99 -40.80 -21.16 2.75
CA ALA A 99 -41.80 -20.94 3.79
C ALA A 99 -41.97 -19.48 4.25
N VAL A 100 -41.12 -18.54 3.80
CA VAL A 100 -41.16 -17.15 4.26
C VAL A 100 -41.21 -16.16 3.09
N LYS A 101 -42.42 -15.87 2.57
CA LYS A 101 -42.69 -14.64 1.80
C LYS A 101 -43.72 -13.76 2.53
N ARG A 102 -43.19 -12.66 3.09
CA ARG A 102 -43.76 -11.31 3.30
C ARG A 102 -45.11 -11.15 4.05
N LYS A 103 -45.04 -10.67 5.31
CA LYS A 103 -45.49 -9.32 5.77
C LYS A 103 -45.36 -9.18 7.30
N GLY A 104 -44.62 -8.16 7.76
CA GLY A 104 -44.72 -7.57 9.10
C GLY A 104 -44.31 -8.48 10.27
N PHE A 105 -43.06 -8.38 10.71
CA PHE A 105 -42.56 -9.16 11.85
C PHE A 105 -43.11 -8.63 13.19
N GLU A 106 -44.15 -9.27 13.71
CA GLU A 106 -44.39 -9.41 15.16
C GLU A 106 -44.15 -10.89 15.53
N ARG A 107 -43.15 -11.13 16.40
CA ARG A 107 -42.85 -12.38 17.13
C ARG A 107 -43.42 -13.68 16.51
N GLU A 108 -42.76 -14.20 15.46
CA GLU A 108 -43.00 -15.59 15.02
C GLU A 108 -41.99 -16.57 15.63
N ASP A 109 -42.47 -17.79 15.90
CA ASP A 109 -41.74 -18.94 16.47
C ASP A 109 -40.39 -19.19 15.80
N LEU A 110 -39.31 -18.92 16.54
CA LEU A 110 -37.93 -19.27 16.15
C LEU A 110 -37.78 -20.78 15.80
N GLY A 111 -38.64 -21.65 16.32
CA GLY A 111 -38.64 -23.10 16.05
C GLY A 111 -39.12 -23.54 14.66
N LYS A 112 -39.78 -22.65 13.91
CA LYS A 112 -40.28 -22.93 12.54
C LYS A 112 -39.33 -22.49 11.43
N ARG A 113 -38.27 -21.77 11.77
CA ARG A 113 -37.25 -21.34 10.81
C ARG A 113 -36.22 -22.45 10.59
N ARG A 114 -35.84 -22.64 9.34
CA ARG A 114 -34.72 -23.51 8.97
C ARG A 114 -33.41 -22.88 9.43
N ARG A 115 -32.48 -23.70 9.91
CA ARG A 115 -31.21 -23.28 10.52
C ARG A 115 -30.06 -24.05 9.89
N ILE A 116 -28.89 -23.43 9.93
CA ILE A 116 -27.64 -24.01 9.42
C ILE A 116 -26.62 -24.20 10.54
N ILE A 117 -25.76 -25.19 10.36
CA ILE A 117 -24.53 -25.41 11.13
C ILE A 117 -23.42 -25.68 10.12
N ASP A 118 -22.55 -24.68 9.94
CA ASP A 118 -21.44 -24.76 9.01
C ASP A 118 -20.15 -24.89 9.81
N TYR A 119 -19.57 -26.08 9.81
CA TYR A 119 -18.30 -26.34 10.47
C TYR A 119 -17.15 -26.32 9.46
N PHE A 120 -16.13 -25.52 9.75
CA PHE A 120 -14.90 -25.42 8.96
C PHE A 120 -13.68 -25.61 9.86
N SER A 121 -12.65 -26.27 9.34
CA SER A 121 -11.34 -26.38 9.99
C SER A 121 -10.26 -25.93 9.00
N GLY A 122 -9.39 -25.03 9.42
CA GLY A 122 -8.47 -24.34 8.51
C GLY A 122 -7.32 -23.60 9.19
N VAL A 123 -6.54 -22.88 8.39
CA VAL A 123 -5.41 -22.06 8.86
C VAL A 123 -5.69 -20.58 8.59
N VAL A 124 -5.40 -19.71 9.55
CA VAL A 124 -5.60 -18.26 9.41
C VAL A 124 -4.31 -17.60 8.93
N GLU A 125 -4.32 -17.08 7.70
CA GLU A 125 -3.21 -16.33 7.10
C GLU A 125 -3.49 -14.83 7.15
N THR A 126 -3.14 -14.19 8.28
CA THR A 126 -3.40 -12.77 8.52
C THR A 126 -2.25 -12.08 9.27
N PRO A 127 -1.97 -10.79 9.00
CA PRO A 127 -1.04 -10.00 9.82
C PRO A 127 -1.65 -9.54 11.15
N LEU A 128 -2.96 -9.73 11.36
CA LEU A 128 -3.64 -9.36 12.59
C LEU A 128 -3.37 -10.38 13.71
N PRO A 129 -3.28 -9.95 14.99
CA PRO A 129 -3.38 -10.87 16.13
C PRO A 129 -4.70 -11.64 16.07
N LEU A 130 -4.69 -12.91 16.48
CA LEU A 130 -5.84 -13.84 16.36
C LEU A 130 -7.11 -13.30 17.04
N ASP A 131 -6.99 -12.66 18.20
CA ASP A 131 -8.13 -12.11 18.94
C ASP A 131 -8.82 -10.98 18.16
N ALA A 132 -8.02 -10.06 17.59
CA ALA A 132 -8.53 -8.97 16.76
C ALA A 132 -9.16 -9.49 15.46
N TRP A 133 -8.57 -10.53 14.87
CA TRP A 133 -9.14 -11.20 13.70
C TRP A 133 -10.49 -11.87 14.01
N ALA A 134 -10.60 -12.52 15.18
CA ALA A 134 -11.82 -13.18 15.62
C ALA A 134 -12.99 -12.20 15.87
N GLU A 135 -12.70 -11.03 16.47
CA GLU A 135 -13.70 -9.97 16.64
C GLU A 135 -14.19 -9.42 15.30
N GLU A 136 -13.27 -9.15 14.37
CA GLU A 136 -13.60 -8.69 13.03
C GLU A 136 -14.44 -9.72 12.26
N LEU A 137 -14.16 -11.02 12.41
CA LEU A 137 -14.91 -12.10 11.75
C LEU A 137 -16.37 -12.11 12.22
N ARG A 138 -16.59 -12.07 13.53
CA ARG A 138 -17.94 -12.03 14.11
C ARG A 138 -18.71 -10.81 13.61
N SER A 139 -18.07 -9.64 13.65
CA SER A 139 -18.68 -8.38 13.20
C SER A 139 -19.10 -8.42 11.73
N ARG A 140 -18.25 -8.96 10.84
CA ARG A 140 -18.57 -9.08 9.40
C ARG A 140 -19.67 -10.10 9.11
N MET A 141 -19.63 -11.26 9.77
CA MET A 141 -20.68 -12.27 9.65
C MET A 141 -22.04 -11.71 10.08
N GLU A 142 -22.09 -11.05 11.24
CA GLU A 142 -23.31 -10.43 11.76
C GLU A 142 -23.84 -9.32 10.84
N ALA A 143 -22.96 -8.45 10.33
CA ALA A 143 -23.35 -7.40 9.40
C ALA A 143 -23.97 -7.95 8.10
N ALA A 144 -23.37 -9.00 7.52
CA ALA A 144 -23.86 -9.61 6.28
C ALA A 144 -25.20 -10.33 6.48
N LEU A 145 -25.36 -11.11 7.55
CA LEU A 145 -26.59 -11.87 7.78
C LEU A 145 -27.74 -10.99 8.30
N CYS A 146 -27.45 -9.88 8.98
CA CYS A 146 -28.44 -8.85 9.28
C CYS A 146 -29.01 -8.18 8.00
N LEU A 147 -28.21 -8.06 6.94
CA LEU A 147 -28.70 -7.59 5.64
C LEU A 147 -29.59 -8.62 4.95
N LEU A 148 -29.27 -9.92 5.05
CA LEU A 148 -30.12 -10.99 4.53
C LEU A 148 -31.46 -11.09 5.28
N GLU A 149 -31.47 -10.88 6.60
CA GLU A 149 -32.69 -10.89 7.42
C GLU A 149 -33.74 -9.86 6.96
N LYS A 150 -33.31 -8.73 6.36
CA LYS A 150 -34.24 -7.72 5.81
C LYS A 150 -35.02 -8.24 4.61
N GLY A 151 -34.45 -9.16 3.84
CA GLY A 151 -35.11 -9.87 2.73
C GLY A 151 -35.48 -9.02 1.51
N ASP A 152 -35.06 -7.76 1.43
CA ASP A 152 -35.22 -6.91 0.25
C ASP A 152 -34.01 -7.01 -0.70
N GLU A 153 -34.27 -6.90 -2.00
CA GLU A 153 -33.26 -7.05 -3.05
C GLU A 153 -32.07 -6.06 -2.93
N PRO A 154 -32.26 -4.78 -2.57
CA PRO A 154 -31.15 -3.87 -2.25
C PRO A 154 -30.25 -4.37 -1.12
N SER A 155 -30.81 -4.81 0.01
CA SER A 155 -30.03 -5.30 1.15
C SER A 155 -29.23 -6.56 0.81
N VAL A 156 -29.82 -7.50 0.07
CA VAL A 156 -29.13 -8.72 -0.41
C VAL A 156 -27.95 -8.35 -1.32
N ASN A 157 -28.17 -7.42 -2.26
CA ASN A 157 -27.10 -6.94 -3.14
C ASN A 157 -25.99 -6.21 -2.36
N GLN A 158 -26.34 -5.44 -1.33
CA GLN A 158 -25.38 -4.79 -0.44
C GLN A 158 -24.52 -5.82 0.32
N ALA A 159 -25.12 -6.89 0.84
CA ALA A 159 -24.39 -7.96 1.52
C ALA A 159 -23.40 -8.65 0.58
N LYS A 160 -23.87 -9.03 -0.62
CA LYS A 160 -23.01 -9.60 -1.68
C LYS A 160 -21.87 -8.66 -2.07
N GLN A 161 -22.13 -7.35 -2.14
CA GLN A 161 -21.10 -6.35 -2.44
C GLN A 161 -20.01 -6.31 -1.36
N GLN A 162 -20.39 -6.26 -0.08
CA GLN A 162 -19.43 -6.21 1.03
C GLN A 162 -18.51 -7.44 1.09
N VAL A 163 -19.08 -8.62 0.90
CA VAL A 163 -18.31 -9.88 0.90
C VAL A 163 -17.38 -9.95 -0.31
N ASN A 164 -17.88 -9.64 -1.50
CA ASN A 164 -17.08 -9.61 -2.71
C ASN A 164 -15.87 -8.66 -2.61
N GLU A 165 -16.06 -7.46 -2.05
CA GLU A 165 -14.95 -6.53 -1.81
C GLU A 165 -13.86 -7.15 -0.92
N GLY A 166 -14.26 -7.87 0.13
CA GLY A 166 -13.35 -8.59 1.02
C GLY A 166 -12.57 -9.68 0.28
N VAL A 167 -13.28 -10.55 -0.46
CA VAL A 167 -12.68 -11.62 -1.27
C VAL A 167 -11.67 -11.03 -2.26
N ILE A 168 -12.05 -9.99 -3.00
CA ILE A 168 -11.18 -9.40 -4.03
C ILE A 168 -9.95 -8.74 -3.43
N ARG A 169 -10.07 -8.07 -2.27
CA ARG A 169 -8.89 -7.57 -1.55
C ARG A 169 -7.91 -8.70 -1.22
N ARG A 170 -8.41 -9.89 -0.89
CA ARG A 170 -7.58 -11.08 -0.62
C ARG A 170 -7.03 -11.74 -1.88
N LEU A 171 -7.77 -11.76 -3.00
CA LEU A 171 -7.37 -12.37 -4.26
C LEU A 171 -6.38 -11.50 -5.06
N ALA A 172 -6.48 -10.17 -4.94
CA ALA A 172 -5.64 -9.21 -5.65
C ALA A 172 -4.10 -9.31 -5.46
N PRO A 173 -3.54 -9.91 -4.38
CA PRO A 173 -2.09 -10.13 -4.24
C PRO A 173 -1.54 -11.38 -4.94
N LEU A 174 -2.38 -12.28 -5.49
CA LEU A 174 -1.91 -13.54 -6.04
C LEU A 174 -1.16 -13.34 -7.37
N PRO A 175 0.01 -13.95 -7.57
CA PRO A 175 0.83 -13.73 -8.75
C PRO A 175 0.11 -14.18 -10.04
N GLN A 176 0.24 -13.37 -11.10
CA GLN A 176 -0.24 -13.72 -12.44
C GLN A 176 0.64 -14.85 -12.99
N GLY A 177 0.10 -16.07 -13.02
CA GLY A 177 0.74 -17.19 -13.71
C GLY A 177 0.92 -16.86 -15.19
N SER A 178 2.18 -16.84 -15.65
CA SER A 178 2.52 -16.86 -17.07
C SER A 178 2.20 -18.26 -17.62
N THR A 179 1.24 -18.33 -18.56
CA THR A 179 0.62 -19.48 -19.25
C THR A 179 -0.60 -20.15 -18.55
N PRO A 180 -1.76 -20.27 -19.24
CA PRO A 180 -2.92 -21.00 -18.74
C PRO A 180 -2.80 -22.48 -19.12
N ALA A 181 -2.66 -23.36 -18.14
CA ALA A 181 -3.22 -24.71 -18.26
C ALA A 181 -4.68 -24.61 -17.78
N PRO A 182 -5.69 -24.95 -18.60
CA PRO A 182 -7.04 -25.10 -18.08
C PRO A 182 -7.03 -26.27 -17.10
N TYR A 183 -7.08 -25.99 -15.80
CA TYR A 183 -7.18 -27.04 -14.79
C TYR A 183 -8.53 -27.74 -14.94
N PRO A 184 -8.60 -29.01 -15.37
CA PRO A 184 -9.88 -29.69 -15.51
C PRO A 184 -10.58 -29.73 -14.15
N VAL A 185 -11.80 -29.17 -14.07
CA VAL A 185 -12.73 -29.53 -12.99
C VAL A 185 -13.38 -30.82 -13.43
N GLU A 186 -13.31 -31.84 -12.60
CA GLU A 186 -14.14 -33.02 -12.77
C GLU A 186 -15.39 -32.82 -11.92
N ILE A 187 -16.56 -32.79 -12.58
CA ILE A 187 -17.85 -32.71 -11.91
C ILE A 187 -18.59 -34.02 -12.15
N HIS A 188 -18.75 -34.80 -11.09
CA HIS A 188 -19.57 -36.01 -11.10
C HIS A 188 -20.92 -35.69 -10.47
N VAL A 189 -21.99 -36.16 -11.09
CA VAL A 189 -23.32 -36.16 -10.48
C VAL A 189 -23.67 -37.60 -10.18
N ASP A 190 -23.92 -37.88 -8.91
CA ASP A 190 -24.39 -39.18 -8.45
C ASP A 190 -25.89 -39.06 -8.14
N ASP A 191 -26.69 -39.72 -8.98
CA ASP A 191 -28.15 -39.76 -8.91
C ASP A 191 -28.67 -40.99 -8.14
N GLY A 192 -27.92 -41.47 -7.14
CA GLY A 192 -28.29 -42.64 -6.31
C GLY A 192 -29.66 -42.57 -5.61
N THR A 193 -30.03 -43.65 -4.90
CA THR A 193 -31.36 -43.86 -4.26
C THR A 193 -31.67 -42.98 -3.03
N GLU A 194 -30.82 -42.01 -2.69
CA GLU A 194 -31.05 -41.08 -1.57
C GLU A 194 -31.87 -39.86 -2.04
N GLY A 195 -32.58 -39.18 -1.13
CA GLY A 195 -33.58 -38.13 -1.42
C GLY A 195 -33.04 -36.79 -1.96
N PHE A 196 -31.80 -36.75 -2.44
CA PHE A 196 -31.09 -35.57 -2.92
C PHE A 196 -30.21 -35.93 -4.14
N THR A 197 -29.70 -34.91 -4.84
CA THR A 197 -28.76 -35.09 -5.95
C THR A 197 -27.35 -34.67 -5.51
N ARG A 198 -26.36 -35.56 -5.59
CA ARG A 198 -25.00 -35.27 -5.13
C ARG A 198 -24.11 -34.78 -6.26
N LEU A 199 -23.52 -33.60 -6.06
CA LEU A 199 -22.49 -33.03 -6.92
C LEU A 199 -21.12 -33.25 -6.27
N ARG A 200 -20.24 -34.05 -6.89
CA ARG A 200 -18.85 -34.19 -6.48
C ARG A 200 -17.94 -33.37 -7.38
N VAL A 201 -17.19 -32.44 -6.81
CA VAL A 201 -16.32 -31.49 -7.52
C VAL A 201 -14.87 -31.76 -7.15
N ILE A 202 -14.06 -32.14 -8.14
CA ILE A 202 -12.63 -32.40 -7.96
C ILE A 202 -11.83 -31.38 -8.77
N SER A 203 -10.91 -30.68 -8.09
CA SER A 203 -10.16 -29.56 -8.67
C SER A 203 -8.83 -29.33 -7.94
N GLU A 204 -7.86 -28.69 -8.57
CA GLU A 204 -6.82 -27.97 -7.81
C GLU A 204 -7.47 -26.82 -7.03
N ASP A 205 -7.00 -26.58 -5.81
CA ASP A 205 -7.48 -25.52 -4.95
C ASP A 205 -7.00 -24.17 -5.48
N THR A 206 -7.95 -23.27 -5.66
CA THR A 206 -7.68 -21.90 -6.07
C THR A 206 -8.26 -20.96 -5.02
N PRO A 207 -7.60 -19.84 -4.71
CA PRO A 207 -8.11 -18.93 -3.69
C PRO A 207 -9.56 -18.50 -3.95
N ALA A 208 -10.40 -18.56 -2.91
CA ALA A 208 -11.85 -18.33 -2.95
C ALA A 208 -12.65 -19.25 -3.89
N PHE A 209 -12.14 -20.44 -4.23
CA PHE A 209 -12.83 -21.41 -5.08
C PHE A 209 -14.21 -21.78 -4.54
N LEU A 210 -14.29 -22.17 -3.26
CA LEU A 210 -15.56 -22.58 -2.63
C LEU A 210 -16.60 -21.45 -2.64
N TYR A 211 -16.16 -20.19 -2.46
CA TYR A 211 -17.02 -19.03 -2.61
C TYR A 211 -17.59 -18.91 -4.03
N ALA A 212 -16.71 -19.00 -5.03
CA ALA A 212 -17.10 -18.90 -6.43
C ALA A 212 -18.03 -20.04 -6.86
N LEU A 213 -17.76 -21.27 -6.39
CA LEU A 213 -18.56 -22.47 -6.61
C LEU A 213 -19.98 -22.29 -6.05
N THR A 214 -20.09 -21.91 -4.79
CA THR A 214 -21.38 -21.79 -4.08
C THR A 214 -22.20 -20.61 -4.57
N ASN A 215 -21.56 -19.49 -4.95
CA ASN A 215 -22.24 -18.39 -5.61
C ASN A 215 -22.80 -18.81 -6.98
N ALA A 216 -22.04 -19.60 -7.76
CA ALA A 216 -22.52 -20.14 -9.04
C ALA A 216 -23.73 -21.08 -8.87
N LEU A 217 -23.76 -21.88 -7.80
CA LEU A 217 -24.92 -22.71 -7.45
C LEU A 217 -26.15 -21.86 -7.11
N SER A 218 -25.96 -20.75 -6.39
CA SER A 218 -27.05 -19.84 -6.00
C SER A 218 -27.74 -19.14 -7.18
N LEU A 219 -27.16 -19.19 -8.38
CA LEU A 219 -27.79 -18.69 -9.61
C LEU A 219 -28.90 -19.60 -10.13
N HIS A 220 -29.00 -20.82 -9.59
CA HIS A 220 -30.01 -21.80 -9.93
C HIS A 220 -31.01 -21.93 -8.78
N ASP A 221 -32.25 -22.31 -9.08
CA ASP A 221 -33.31 -22.52 -8.08
C ASP A 221 -33.09 -23.84 -7.31
N VAL A 222 -31.94 -23.96 -6.65
CA VAL A 222 -31.49 -25.14 -5.88
C VAL A 222 -31.11 -24.73 -4.45
N SER A 223 -31.30 -25.64 -3.50
CA SER A 223 -30.93 -25.50 -2.08
C SER A 223 -29.86 -26.53 -1.71
N ILE A 224 -28.97 -26.15 -0.79
CA ILE A 224 -27.87 -26.99 -0.30
C ILE A 224 -28.32 -27.63 1.02
N GLU A 225 -28.39 -28.96 1.07
CA GLU A 225 -28.73 -29.71 2.30
C GLU A 225 -27.49 -30.05 3.13
N HIS A 226 -26.42 -30.47 2.44
CA HIS A 226 -25.18 -30.91 3.08
C HIS A 226 -23.98 -30.62 2.19
N VAL A 227 -22.88 -30.15 2.77
CA VAL A 227 -21.59 -30.02 2.07
C VAL A 227 -20.50 -30.68 2.87
N ARG A 228 -19.70 -31.51 2.20
CA ARG A 228 -18.47 -32.05 2.71
C ARG A 228 -17.30 -31.45 1.95
N ILE A 229 -16.42 -30.75 2.67
CA ILE A 229 -15.27 -30.04 2.11
C ILE A 229 -14.01 -30.82 2.47
N ARG A 230 -13.13 -31.05 1.49
CA ARG A 230 -11.88 -31.74 1.73
C ARG A 230 -10.78 -31.28 0.78
N THR A 231 -9.70 -30.74 1.35
CA THR A 231 -8.51 -30.32 0.60
C THR A 231 -7.32 -31.19 0.97
N ILE A 232 -6.76 -31.92 0.00
CA ILE A 232 -5.62 -32.83 0.18
C ILE A 232 -4.49 -32.41 -0.75
N HIS A 233 -3.33 -32.02 -0.20
CA HIS A 233 -2.15 -31.58 -0.98
C HIS A 233 -2.47 -30.49 -2.03
N GLY A 234 -3.37 -29.55 -1.70
CA GLY A 234 -3.79 -28.50 -2.64
C GLY A 234 -4.80 -28.93 -3.70
N ARG A 235 -5.42 -30.11 -3.55
CA ARG A 235 -6.52 -30.60 -4.39
C ARG A 235 -7.81 -30.66 -3.57
N VAL A 236 -8.86 -29.98 -4.03
CA VAL A 236 -10.20 -30.00 -3.45
C VAL A 236 -11.00 -31.18 -3.99
N GLU A 237 -11.70 -31.86 -3.08
CA GLU A 237 -12.66 -32.92 -3.32
C GLU A 237 -13.93 -32.63 -2.51
N ASP A 238 -14.79 -31.75 -3.04
CA ASP A 238 -15.99 -31.31 -2.34
C ASP A 238 -17.21 -32.12 -2.80
N GLU A 239 -18.07 -32.53 -1.86
CA GLU A 239 -19.35 -33.20 -2.12
C GLU A 239 -20.49 -32.31 -1.64
N ILE A 240 -21.41 -31.94 -2.55
CA ILE A 240 -22.53 -31.03 -2.29
C ILE A 240 -23.84 -31.76 -2.57
N ASP A 241 -24.68 -31.94 -1.56
CA ASP A 241 -26.01 -32.53 -1.66
C ASP A 241 -27.03 -31.43 -1.97
N LEU A 242 -27.67 -31.51 -3.14
CA LEU A 242 -28.57 -30.50 -3.69
C LEU A 242 -30.02 -31.00 -3.78
N VAL A 243 -30.96 -30.10 -3.52
CA VAL A 243 -32.41 -30.29 -3.72
C VAL A 243 -33.02 -29.09 -4.43
N ASP A 244 -34.23 -29.22 -4.99
CA ASP A 244 -34.99 -28.07 -5.47
C ASP A 244 -35.47 -27.18 -4.30
N LEU A 245 -35.96 -25.96 -4.58
CA LEU A 245 -36.48 -25.06 -3.53
C LEU A 245 -37.67 -25.64 -2.71
N ARG A 246 -38.24 -26.77 -3.13
CA ARG A 246 -39.31 -27.49 -2.43
C ARG A 246 -38.78 -28.69 -1.63
N GLY A 247 -37.46 -28.90 -1.56
CA GLY A 247 -36.82 -29.98 -0.82
C GLY A 247 -36.86 -31.34 -1.53
N ARG A 248 -37.03 -31.36 -2.85
CA ARG A 248 -37.10 -32.61 -3.65
C ARG A 248 -35.80 -32.83 -4.41
N LYS A 249 -35.46 -34.09 -4.65
CA LYS A 249 -34.35 -34.50 -5.52
C LYS A 249 -34.47 -33.84 -6.90
N ILE A 250 -33.33 -33.45 -7.47
CA ILE A 250 -33.25 -32.85 -8.79
C ILE A 250 -33.01 -33.95 -9.82
N ASP A 251 -34.08 -34.36 -10.53
CA ASP A 251 -34.01 -35.37 -11.60
C ASP A 251 -33.99 -34.75 -13.01
N ASP A 252 -34.04 -33.41 -13.13
CA ASP A 252 -34.04 -32.69 -14.40
C ASP A 252 -32.62 -32.63 -15.02
N PRO A 253 -32.34 -33.36 -16.11
CA PRO A 253 -31.01 -33.38 -16.73
C PRO A 253 -30.60 -32.03 -17.31
N GLU A 254 -31.55 -31.18 -17.73
CA GLU A 254 -31.23 -29.84 -18.24
C GLU A 254 -30.75 -28.94 -17.09
N LEU A 255 -31.45 -28.95 -15.94
CA LEU A 255 -31.02 -28.20 -14.76
C LEU A 255 -29.63 -28.65 -14.28
N LEU A 256 -29.36 -29.96 -14.22
CA LEU A 256 -28.06 -30.49 -13.80
C LEU A 256 -26.93 -30.09 -14.75
N ASN A 257 -27.19 -30.06 -16.07
CA ASN A 257 -26.20 -29.59 -17.03
C ASN A 257 -25.93 -28.07 -16.90
N ARG A 258 -26.97 -27.25 -16.67
CA ARG A 258 -26.83 -25.80 -16.43
C ARG A 258 -26.02 -25.51 -15.16
N VAL A 259 -26.23 -26.29 -14.10
CA VAL A 259 -25.45 -26.22 -12.86
C VAL A 259 -23.98 -26.55 -13.12
N LYS A 260 -23.69 -27.70 -13.76
CA LYS A 260 -22.32 -28.10 -14.14
C LYS A 260 -21.61 -27.01 -14.96
N PHE A 261 -22.32 -26.46 -15.95
CA PHE A 261 -21.79 -25.43 -16.84
C PHE A 261 -21.44 -24.13 -16.08
N SER A 262 -22.33 -23.67 -15.20
CA SER A 262 -22.09 -22.46 -14.41
C SER A 262 -20.88 -22.60 -13.50
N VAL A 263 -20.73 -23.77 -12.86
CA VAL A 263 -19.57 -24.07 -12.01
C VAL A 263 -18.27 -24.08 -12.82
N LEU A 264 -18.25 -24.73 -13.98
CA LEU A 264 -17.07 -24.78 -14.86
C LEU A 264 -16.64 -23.39 -15.31
N LEU A 265 -17.58 -22.59 -15.82
CA LEU A 265 -17.30 -21.24 -16.30
C LEU A 265 -16.82 -20.32 -15.19
N THR A 266 -17.50 -20.33 -14.03
CA THR A 266 -17.10 -19.49 -12.90
C THR A 266 -15.71 -19.86 -12.39
N LYS A 267 -15.34 -21.16 -12.35
CA LYS A 267 -13.96 -21.54 -12.01
C LYS A 267 -12.95 -21.01 -13.03
N GLN A 268 -13.21 -21.20 -14.32
CA GLN A 268 -12.27 -20.75 -15.34
C GLN A 268 -12.14 -19.22 -15.39
N PHE A 269 -13.24 -18.50 -15.16
CA PHE A 269 -13.24 -17.03 -15.17
C PHE A 269 -12.55 -16.44 -13.93
N THR A 270 -12.76 -17.02 -12.74
CA THR A 270 -12.12 -16.56 -11.50
C THR A 270 -10.59 -16.60 -11.56
N TYR A 271 -10.03 -17.54 -12.32
CA TYR A 271 -8.59 -17.58 -12.61
C TYR A 271 -8.08 -16.29 -13.31
N PHE A 272 -8.92 -15.67 -14.15
CA PHE A 272 -8.56 -14.47 -14.91
C PHE A 272 -8.98 -13.15 -14.25
N LEU A 273 -9.67 -13.18 -13.11
CA LEU A 273 -10.13 -11.98 -12.42
C LEU A 273 -9.00 -11.04 -12.02
N GLY A 274 -7.80 -11.57 -11.72
CA GLY A 274 -6.62 -10.75 -11.43
C GLY A 274 -6.14 -9.89 -12.62
N ALA A 275 -6.62 -10.16 -13.83
CA ALA A 275 -6.32 -9.36 -15.02
C ALA A 275 -7.33 -8.21 -15.24
N ALA A 276 -8.46 -8.19 -14.53
CA ALA A 276 -9.49 -7.17 -14.65
C ALA A 276 -9.08 -5.89 -13.90
N PRO A 277 -9.28 -4.68 -14.49
CA PRO A 277 -9.09 -3.42 -13.76
C PRO A 277 -10.01 -3.34 -12.53
N ASP A 278 -11.25 -3.79 -12.68
CA ASP A 278 -12.21 -4.04 -11.61
C ASP A 278 -12.66 -5.52 -11.62
N PRO A 279 -12.03 -6.38 -10.80
CA PRO A 279 -12.42 -7.78 -10.68
C PRO A 279 -13.85 -7.99 -10.17
N PHE A 280 -14.37 -7.07 -9.35
CA PHE A 280 -15.72 -7.18 -8.79
C PHE A 280 -16.75 -7.04 -9.90
N THR A 281 -16.64 -5.92 -10.59
CA THR A 281 -17.55 -5.59 -11.68
C THR A 281 -17.41 -6.60 -12.81
N ALA A 282 -16.20 -7.11 -13.07
CA ALA A 282 -15.98 -8.19 -14.03
C ALA A 282 -16.75 -9.47 -13.66
N LEU A 283 -16.65 -9.94 -12.41
CA LEU A 283 -17.34 -11.15 -11.95
C LEU A 283 -18.86 -10.99 -12.00
N SER A 284 -19.38 -9.91 -11.44
CA SER A 284 -20.84 -9.66 -11.41
C SER A 284 -21.46 -9.58 -12.82
N ARG A 285 -20.77 -8.93 -13.77
CA ARG A 285 -21.21 -8.85 -15.16
C ARG A 285 -21.09 -10.17 -15.90
N PHE A 286 -20.02 -10.92 -15.64
CA PHE A 286 -19.85 -12.25 -16.20
C PHE A 286 -20.98 -13.17 -15.75
N GLU A 287 -21.35 -13.13 -14.48
CA GLU A 287 -22.50 -13.86 -13.93
C GLU A 287 -23.81 -13.47 -14.61
N HIS A 288 -24.01 -12.19 -14.93
CA HIS A 288 -25.17 -11.74 -15.71
C HIS A 288 -25.20 -12.37 -17.11
N ILE A 289 -24.06 -12.40 -17.81
CA ILE A 289 -23.95 -13.06 -19.12
C ILE A 289 -24.26 -14.56 -18.98
N VAL A 290 -23.66 -15.23 -17.98
CA VAL A 290 -23.87 -16.67 -17.76
C VAL A 290 -25.34 -16.96 -17.51
N ARG A 291 -26.01 -16.17 -16.65
CA ARG A 291 -27.44 -16.30 -16.38
C ARG A 291 -28.29 -16.17 -17.64
N ASP A 292 -28.04 -15.16 -18.47
CA ASP A 292 -28.79 -14.93 -19.70
C ASP A 292 -28.54 -16.02 -20.75
N VAL A 293 -27.29 -16.49 -20.88
CA VAL A 293 -26.90 -17.57 -21.80
C VAL A 293 -27.57 -18.88 -21.41
N VAL A 294 -27.55 -19.20 -20.11
CA VAL A 294 -28.13 -20.42 -19.52
C VAL A 294 -29.65 -20.48 -19.68
N GLN A 295 -30.33 -19.33 -19.77
CA GLN A 295 -31.78 -19.26 -20.00
C GLN A 295 -32.21 -19.38 -21.48
N LYS A 296 -31.27 -19.39 -22.44
CA LYS A 296 -31.56 -19.33 -23.89
C LYS A 296 -31.16 -20.63 -24.63
N LYS A 297 -31.87 -20.94 -25.73
CA LYS A 297 -31.77 -22.21 -26.51
C LYS A 297 -30.46 -22.47 -27.30
N LYS A 298 -29.38 -21.70 -27.09
CA LYS A 298 -28.10 -21.78 -27.86
C LYS A 298 -26.90 -22.28 -27.03
N GLU A 299 -27.13 -23.06 -25.99
CA GLU A 299 -26.15 -23.48 -24.98
C GLU A 299 -24.84 -24.08 -25.54
N LYS A 300 -24.89 -24.90 -26.60
CA LYS A 300 -23.70 -25.57 -27.16
C LYS A 300 -22.71 -24.64 -27.86
N GLU A 301 -23.19 -23.65 -28.62
CA GLU A 301 -22.31 -22.68 -29.31
C GLU A 301 -21.57 -21.79 -28.29
N TRP A 302 -22.25 -21.46 -27.18
CA TRP A 302 -21.68 -20.66 -26.09
C TRP A 302 -20.64 -21.43 -25.27
N LEU A 303 -20.84 -22.73 -25.07
CA LEU A 303 -19.92 -23.63 -24.38
C LEU A 303 -18.55 -23.69 -25.06
N GLU A 304 -18.53 -23.86 -26.38
CA GLU A 304 -17.26 -23.92 -27.13
C GLU A 304 -16.51 -22.60 -27.03
N LEU A 305 -17.17 -21.45 -27.13
CA LEU A 305 -16.52 -20.14 -27.02
C LEU A 305 -16.00 -19.88 -25.60
N LEU A 306 -16.84 -20.00 -24.58
CA LEU A 306 -16.53 -19.62 -23.20
C LEU A 306 -15.59 -20.58 -22.47
N THR A 307 -15.21 -21.70 -23.08
CA THR A 307 -14.15 -22.59 -22.57
C THR A 307 -12.75 -22.21 -23.05
N HIS A 308 -12.61 -21.22 -23.94
CA HIS A 308 -11.30 -20.74 -24.41
C HIS A 308 -10.63 -19.83 -23.37
N PRO A 309 -9.44 -20.18 -22.81
CA PRO A 309 -8.80 -19.42 -21.74
C PRO A 309 -8.49 -17.95 -22.12
N HIS A 310 -8.09 -17.71 -23.37
CA HIS A 310 -7.81 -16.37 -23.87
C HIS A 310 -9.07 -15.48 -23.92
N LEU A 311 -10.22 -16.05 -24.29
CA LEU A 311 -11.48 -15.33 -24.34
C LEU A 311 -11.92 -14.92 -22.93
N LEU A 312 -11.83 -15.83 -21.95
CA LEU A 312 -12.16 -15.52 -20.56
C LEU A 312 -11.25 -14.44 -19.97
N LYS A 313 -9.96 -14.45 -20.32
CA LYS A 313 -9.02 -13.37 -19.93
C LYS A 313 -9.43 -12.01 -20.50
N ASP A 314 -9.81 -11.98 -21.77
CA ASP A 314 -10.24 -10.75 -22.43
C ASP A 314 -11.59 -10.26 -21.93
N LEU A 315 -12.51 -11.18 -21.63
CA LEU A 315 -13.77 -10.87 -20.97
C LEU A 315 -13.53 -10.31 -19.57
N ALA A 316 -12.64 -10.89 -18.77
CA ALA A 316 -12.32 -10.36 -17.44
C ALA A 316 -11.84 -8.90 -17.53
N ARG A 317 -10.95 -8.60 -18.48
CA ARG A 317 -10.52 -7.23 -18.76
C ARG A 317 -11.70 -6.35 -19.18
N LEU A 318 -12.43 -6.73 -20.22
CA LEU A 318 -13.50 -5.94 -20.81
C LEU A 318 -14.62 -5.62 -19.80
N LEU A 319 -15.11 -6.66 -19.10
CA LEU A 319 -16.20 -6.54 -18.14
C LEU A 319 -15.81 -5.71 -16.92
N GLY A 320 -14.55 -5.79 -16.50
CA GLY A 320 -13.99 -4.97 -15.42
C GLY A 320 -13.51 -3.58 -15.88
N THR A 321 -13.68 -3.21 -17.15
CA THR A 321 -13.14 -1.95 -17.69
C THR A 321 -14.15 -0.82 -17.64
N SER A 322 -15.40 -0.97 -18.09
CA SER A 322 -16.28 0.19 -18.19
C SER A 322 -17.75 -0.13 -18.04
N ASP A 323 -18.42 0.61 -17.15
CA ASP A 323 -19.88 0.62 -17.01
C ASP A 323 -20.57 1.03 -18.31
N PHE A 324 -19.96 1.95 -19.04
CA PHE A 324 -20.47 2.40 -20.34
C PHE A 324 -20.45 1.27 -21.37
N LEU A 325 -19.29 0.61 -21.56
CA LEU A 325 -19.19 -0.49 -22.51
C LEU A 325 -20.15 -1.62 -22.14
N TRP A 326 -20.30 -1.87 -20.83
CA TRP A 326 -21.26 -2.83 -20.34
C TRP A 326 -22.70 -2.48 -20.70
N GLU A 327 -23.23 -1.35 -20.21
CA GLU A 327 -24.67 -1.04 -20.35
C GLU A 327 -25.10 -0.78 -21.80
N GLU A 328 -24.24 -0.15 -22.62
CA GLU A 328 -24.62 0.31 -23.96
C GLU A 328 -24.31 -0.70 -25.07
N PHE A 329 -23.32 -1.57 -24.89
CA PHE A 329 -22.85 -2.46 -25.95
C PHE A 329 -22.85 -3.93 -25.52
N ILE A 330 -22.17 -4.27 -24.43
CA ILE A 330 -21.95 -5.67 -24.07
C ILE A 330 -23.24 -6.32 -23.59
N ARG A 331 -23.95 -5.70 -22.65
CA ARG A 331 -25.20 -6.23 -22.08
C ARG A 331 -26.27 -6.45 -23.15
N LEU A 332 -26.36 -5.56 -24.14
CA LEU A 332 -27.39 -5.61 -25.18
C LEU A 332 -26.99 -6.44 -26.41
N GLN A 333 -25.68 -6.65 -26.65
CA GLN A 333 -25.17 -7.24 -27.89
C GLN A 333 -24.10 -8.33 -27.69
N TYR A 334 -23.94 -8.89 -26.48
CA TYR A 334 -22.94 -9.95 -26.21
C TYR A 334 -23.02 -11.10 -27.23
N GLU A 335 -24.20 -11.39 -27.77
CA GLU A 335 -24.43 -12.42 -28.80
C GLU A 335 -23.61 -12.20 -30.08
N THR A 336 -23.41 -10.94 -30.46
CA THR A 336 -22.63 -10.56 -31.66
C THR A 336 -21.16 -10.30 -31.31
N LEU A 337 -20.88 -9.86 -30.09
CA LEU A 337 -19.56 -9.43 -29.64
C LEU A 337 -18.65 -10.60 -29.28
N LEU A 338 -19.17 -11.61 -28.59
CA LEU A 338 -18.38 -12.73 -28.10
C LEU A 338 -17.68 -13.52 -29.23
N PRO A 339 -18.34 -13.82 -30.37
CA PRO A 339 -17.66 -14.42 -31.52
C PRO A 339 -16.52 -13.56 -32.07
N MET A 340 -16.64 -12.22 -32.04
CA MET A 340 -15.60 -11.29 -32.51
C MET A 340 -14.35 -11.32 -31.64
N LEU A 341 -14.49 -11.66 -30.36
CA LEU A 341 -13.38 -11.78 -29.41
C LEU A 341 -12.59 -13.11 -29.55
N SER A 342 -12.93 -13.95 -30.53
CA SER A 342 -12.27 -15.25 -30.75
C SER A 342 -10.79 -15.07 -31.15
N PRO A 343 -9.87 -15.92 -30.65
CA PRO A 343 -8.42 -15.76 -30.87
C PRO A 343 -7.97 -15.64 -32.33
N HIS A 344 -8.70 -16.26 -33.27
CA HIS A 344 -8.38 -16.23 -34.71
C HIS A 344 -8.63 -14.87 -35.37
N LEU A 345 -9.54 -14.05 -34.84
CA LEU A 345 -9.85 -12.71 -35.36
C LEU A 345 -8.88 -11.63 -34.83
N ARG A 346 -8.01 -12.00 -33.87
CA ARG A 346 -7.13 -11.10 -33.10
C ARG A 346 -5.84 -10.70 -33.81
N ALA A 347 -5.52 -11.33 -34.94
CA ALA A 347 -4.32 -10.99 -35.71
C ALA A 347 -4.42 -9.61 -36.40
N TYR A 348 -5.61 -9.00 -36.41
CA TYR A 348 -5.88 -7.72 -37.05
C TYR A 348 -6.67 -6.80 -36.10
N PRO A 349 -6.42 -5.48 -36.13
CA PRO A 349 -7.24 -4.50 -35.41
C PRO A 349 -8.71 -4.60 -35.85
N PHE A 350 -9.65 -4.45 -34.91
CA PHE A 350 -11.08 -4.44 -35.24
C PHE A 350 -11.44 -3.23 -36.12
N ALA A 351 -10.83 -2.08 -35.85
CA ALA A 351 -10.95 -0.89 -36.68
C ALA A 351 -9.80 -0.85 -37.69
N GLU A 352 -10.13 -0.81 -38.99
CA GLU A 352 -9.13 -0.67 -40.06
C GLU A 352 -9.17 0.76 -40.63
N PRO A 353 -8.20 1.65 -40.29
CA PRO A 353 -8.30 3.06 -40.67
C PRO A 353 -8.13 3.30 -42.18
N ARG A 354 -7.47 2.39 -42.90
CA ARG A 354 -7.15 2.56 -44.33
C ARG A 354 -8.36 2.43 -45.23
N THR A 355 -9.33 1.60 -44.85
CA THR A 355 -10.53 1.28 -45.64
C THR A 355 -11.79 2.00 -45.14
N LEU A 356 -11.66 2.88 -44.13
CA LEU A 356 -12.78 3.53 -43.44
C LEU A 356 -13.73 4.28 -44.40
N GLY A 357 -13.18 5.11 -45.29
CA GLY A 357 -13.98 5.90 -46.24
C GLY A 357 -14.65 5.05 -47.33
N GLU A 358 -14.05 3.92 -47.71
CA GLU A 358 -14.64 2.97 -48.67
C GLU A 358 -15.79 2.21 -48.02
N ARG A 359 -15.56 1.61 -46.84
CA ARG A 359 -16.57 0.90 -46.05
C ARG A 359 -17.79 1.76 -45.74
N MET A 360 -17.57 3.04 -45.43
CA MET A 360 -18.67 3.94 -45.14
C MET A 360 -19.47 4.29 -46.39
N ARG A 361 -18.80 4.54 -47.53
CA ARG A 361 -19.49 4.75 -48.81
C ARG A 361 -20.34 3.53 -49.19
N GLU A 362 -19.78 2.33 -49.10
CA GLU A 362 -20.50 1.07 -49.36
C GLU A 362 -21.73 0.91 -48.43
N ALA A 363 -21.60 1.25 -47.15
CA ALA A 363 -22.71 1.22 -46.22
C ALA A 363 -23.84 2.20 -46.62
N LEU A 364 -23.48 3.39 -47.13
CA LEU A 364 -24.40 4.46 -47.49
C LEU A 364 -25.06 4.27 -48.87
N GLU A 365 -24.44 3.51 -49.79
CA GLU A 365 -24.98 3.24 -51.14
C GLU A 365 -26.39 2.63 -51.12
N LYS A 366 -26.70 1.85 -50.08
CA LYS A 366 -27.98 1.15 -49.93
C LYS A 366 -29.15 2.07 -49.52
N ALA A 367 -28.88 3.31 -49.12
CA ALA A 367 -29.89 4.23 -48.63
C ALA A 367 -30.59 5.01 -49.75
N ARG A 368 -31.91 5.13 -49.65
CA ARG A 368 -32.79 5.75 -50.65
C ARG A 368 -33.18 7.19 -50.32
N SER A 369 -32.86 7.67 -49.12
CA SER A 369 -33.17 9.05 -48.67
C SER A 369 -32.09 9.61 -47.74
N ILE A 370 -32.01 10.94 -47.61
CA ILE A 370 -31.08 11.60 -46.67
C ILE A 370 -31.32 11.20 -45.22
N LYS A 371 -32.58 10.97 -44.83
CA LYS A 371 -32.93 10.51 -43.48
C LYS A 371 -32.41 9.10 -43.20
N GLU A 372 -32.51 8.21 -44.20
CA GLU A 372 -31.97 6.86 -44.12
C GLU A 372 -30.43 6.86 -44.14
N ARG A 373 -29.80 7.69 -44.98
CA ARG A 373 -28.34 7.90 -44.97
C ARG A 373 -27.86 8.36 -43.60
N GLY A 374 -28.57 9.31 -42.96
CA GLY A 374 -28.26 9.76 -41.61
C GLY A 374 -28.35 8.64 -40.56
N LEU A 375 -29.35 7.76 -40.65
CA LEU A 375 -29.48 6.62 -39.74
C LEU A 375 -28.34 5.60 -39.92
N ILE A 376 -27.94 5.32 -41.17
CA ILE A 376 -26.82 4.43 -41.48
C ILE A 376 -25.49 5.05 -41.02
N LEU A 377 -25.26 6.34 -41.30
CA LEU A 377 -24.06 7.06 -40.90
C LEU A 377 -23.85 6.97 -39.39
N ASN A 378 -24.91 7.20 -38.59
CA ASN A 378 -24.80 7.13 -37.13
C ASN A 378 -24.59 5.69 -36.62
N ARG A 379 -25.23 4.68 -37.24
CA ARG A 379 -24.95 3.27 -36.90
C ARG A 379 -23.51 2.87 -37.22
N PHE A 380 -23.00 3.31 -38.38
CA PHE A 380 -21.62 3.06 -38.78
C PHE A 380 -20.66 3.74 -37.78
N LYS A 381 -20.85 5.04 -37.52
CA LYS A 381 -20.10 5.81 -36.52
C LYS A 381 -20.05 5.10 -35.17
N ASP A 382 -21.20 4.74 -34.61
CA ASP A 382 -21.27 4.11 -33.28
C ASP A 382 -20.55 2.76 -33.24
N ARG A 383 -20.64 1.98 -34.32
CA ARG A 383 -19.92 0.71 -34.46
C ARG A 383 -18.41 0.91 -34.53
N GLU A 384 -17.93 1.86 -35.33
CA GLU A 384 -16.49 2.12 -35.46
C GLU A 384 -15.91 2.71 -34.16
N ILE A 385 -16.63 3.59 -33.44
CA ILE A 385 -16.22 4.06 -32.10
C ILE A 385 -16.01 2.86 -31.18
N PHE A 386 -16.98 1.94 -31.15
CA PHE A 386 -16.89 0.75 -30.32
C PHE A 386 -15.68 -0.15 -30.69
N PHE A 387 -15.38 -0.34 -31.97
CA PHE A 387 -14.19 -1.10 -32.38
C PHE A 387 -12.88 -0.42 -31.99
N ILE A 388 -12.79 0.90 -32.14
CA ILE A 388 -11.61 1.67 -31.71
C ILE A 388 -11.43 1.57 -30.19
N ASP A 389 -12.53 1.61 -29.42
CA ASP A 389 -12.52 1.45 -27.97
C ASP A 389 -12.05 0.05 -27.56
N LEU A 390 -12.55 -1.01 -28.22
CA LEU A 390 -12.11 -2.40 -28.01
C LEU A 390 -10.62 -2.56 -28.30
N ASP A 391 -10.15 -2.00 -29.42
CA ASP A 391 -8.74 -2.10 -29.82
C ASP A 391 -7.83 -1.51 -28.72
N HIS A 392 -8.20 -0.35 -28.16
CA HIS A 392 -7.42 0.29 -27.10
C HIS A 392 -7.48 -0.45 -25.74
N ILE A 393 -8.54 -1.21 -25.45
CA ILE A 393 -8.70 -1.94 -24.19
C ILE A 393 -8.04 -3.32 -24.23
N LEU A 394 -8.17 -4.03 -25.36
CA LEU A 394 -7.78 -5.43 -25.47
C LEU A 394 -6.33 -5.64 -25.95
N HIS A 395 -5.72 -4.61 -26.55
CA HIS A 395 -4.33 -4.64 -27.00
C HIS A 395 -3.45 -3.77 -26.09
N PRO A 396 -2.66 -4.36 -25.18
CA PRO A 396 -1.81 -3.62 -24.24
C PRO A 396 -0.77 -2.71 -24.91
N GLU A 397 -0.39 -3.02 -26.15
CA GLU A 397 0.55 -2.24 -26.96
C GLU A 397 -0.09 -0.95 -27.52
N SER A 398 -1.42 -0.83 -27.46
CA SER A 398 -2.12 0.32 -28.00
C SER A 398 -1.83 1.57 -27.18
N THR A 399 -1.32 2.60 -27.84
CA THR A 399 -1.02 3.89 -27.21
C THR A 399 -2.21 4.84 -27.31
N PHE A 400 -2.25 5.83 -26.43
CA PHE A 400 -3.23 6.91 -26.55
C PHE A 400 -3.12 7.65 -27.89
N ASP A 401 -1.92 7.83 -28.43
CA ASP A 401 -1.73 8.54 -29.69
C ASP A 401 -2.38 7.77 -30.86
N SER A 402 -2.21 6.44 -30.90
CA SER A 402 -2.89 5.60 -31.91
C SER A 402 -4.41 5.62 -31.75
N PHE A 403 -4.91 5.57 -30.52
CA PHE A 403 -6.34 5.62 -30.21
C PHE A 403 -6.96 6.97 -30.60
N ALA A 404 -6.33 8.08 -30.19
CA ALA A 404 -6.78 9.43 -30.48
C ALA A 404 -6.80 9.72 -31.98
N LEU A 405 -5.78 9.25 -32.71
CA LEU A 405 -5.71 9.38 -34.16
C LEU A 405 -6.82 8.60 -34.86
N ALA A 406 -7.13 7.38 -34.42
CA ALA A 406 -8.21 6.57 -34.98
C ALA A 406 -9.58 7.25 -34.81
N LEU A 407 -9.88 7.75 -33.60
CA LEU A 407 -11.11 8.52 -33.34
C LEU A 407 -11.16 9.82 -34.16
N THR A 408 -10.02 10.51 -34.30
CA THR A 408 -9.92 11.75 -35.08
C THR A 408 -10.25 11.49 -36.54
N ARG A 409 -9.67 10.46 -37.15
CA ARG A 409 -9.96 10.07 -38.54
C ARG A 409 -11.43 9.70 -38.74
N LEU A 410 -12.03 8.99 -37.78
CA LEU A 410 -13.45 8.69 -37.81
C LEU A 410 -14.31 9.97 -37.76
N ALA A 411 -13.99 10.89 -36.86
CA ALA A 411 -14.68 12.17 -36.74
C ALA A 411 -14.61 13.01 -38.01
N GLU A 412 -13.42 13.18 -38.58
CA GLU A 412 -13.22 13.90 -39.84
C GLU A 412 -14.06 13.30 -40.96
N GLN A 413 -14.00 11.98 -41.10
CA GLN A 413 -14.64 11.28 -42.20
C GLN A 413 -16.18 11.30 -42.07
N VAL A 414 -16.72 11.18 -40.85
CA VAL A 414 -18.16 11.34 -40.59
C VAL A 414 -18.63 12.77 -40.86
N VAL A 415 -17.87 13.78 -40.40
CA VAL A 415 -18.21 15.20 -40.62
C VAL A 415 -18.16 15.54 -42.11
N LYS A 416 -17.14 15.06 -42.82
CA LYS A 416 -16.97 15.26 -44.27
C LYS A 416 -18.15 14.68 -45.05
N GLU A 417 -18.55 13.44 -44.78
CA GLU A 417 -19.70 12.84 -45.46
C GLU A 417 -21.02 13.54 -45.11
N ALA A 418 -21.24 13.88 -43.83
CA ALA A 418 -22.43 14.60 -43.43
C ALA A 418 -22.54 15.96 -44.13
N ALA A 419 -21.43 16.69 -44.23
CA ALA A 419 -21.32 17.93 -44.99
C ALA A 419 -21.67 17.70 -46.47
N THR A 420 -21.02 16.74 -47.15
CA THR A 420 -21.31 16.46 -48.56
C THR A 420 -22.79 16.15 -48.79
N MET A 421 -23.39 15.28 -47.98
CA MET A 421 -24.81 14.91 -48.13
C MET A 421 -25.76 16.11 -47.99
N VAL A 422 -25.51 16.96 -46.99
CA VAL A 422 -26.38 18.11 -46.72
C VAL A 422 -26.20 19.19 -47.78
N TYR A 423 -24.97 19.41 -48.25
CA TYR A 423 -24.70 20.36 -49.33
C TYR A 423 -25.39 19.93 -50.63
N GLU A 424 -25.32 18.65 -50.99
CA GLU A 424 -25.99 18.10 -52.18
C GLU A 424 -27.52 18.21 -52.07
N ASP A 425 -28.09 17.85 -50.92
CA ASP A 425 -29.54 17.95 -50.67
C ASP A 425 -30.03 19.41 -50.75
N LEU A 426 -29.34 20.35 -50.11
CA LEU A 426 -29.70 21.77 -50.21
C LEU A 426 -29.50 22.32 -51.63
N SER A 427 -28.43 21.93 -52.31
CA SER A 427 -28.18 22.34 -53.70
C SER A 427 -29.26 21.83 -54.64
N SER A 428 -29.80 20.63 -54.39
CA SER A 428 -30.91 20.09 -55.19
C SER A 428 -32.23 20.85 -55.01
N ARG A 429 -32.42 21.52 -53.86
CA ARG A 429 -33.64 22.25 -53.52
C ARG A 429 -33.58 23.73 -53.87
N TYR A 430 -32.42 24.37 -53.68
CA TYR A 430 -32.26 25.82 -53.79
C TYR A 430 -31.27 26.25 -54.88
N GLY A 431 -30.65 25.31 -55.59
CA GLY A 431 -29.52 25.57 -56.47
C GLY A 431 -28.20 25.71 -55.71
N ARG A 432 -27.10 25.81 -56.47
CA ARG A 432 -25.75 25.97 -55.92
C ARG A 432 -25.51 27.42 -55.50
N PRO A 433 -24.88 27.68 -54.35
CA PRO A 433 -24.45 29.02 -53.95
C PRO A 433 -23.53 29.66 -55.00
N ARG A 434 -23.87 30.87 -55.45
CA ARG A 434 -23.03 31.68 -56.32
C ARG A 434 -22.54 32.92 -55.60
N THR A 435 -21.32 33.34 -55.93
CA THR A 435 -20.79 34.66 -55.58
C THR A 435 -21.51 35.73 -56.39
N VAL A 436 -21.34 37.01 -56.00
CA VAL A 436 -21.86 38.15 -56.79
C VAL A 436 -21.36 38.13 -58.25
N ALA A 437 -20.17 37.56 -58.51
CA ALA A 437 -19.58 37.42 -59.83
C ALA A 437 -20.04 36.15 -60.60
N GLY A 438 -20.97 35.36 -60.06
CA GLY A 438 -21.49 34.15 -60.70
C GLY A 438 -20.62 32.89 -60.56
N LEU A 439 -19.46 32.98 -59.90
CA LEU A 439 -18.65 31.80 -59.53
C LEU A 439 -19.33 31.01 -58.41
N GLU A 440 -19.11 29.70 -58.30
CA GLU A 440 -19.63 28.90 -57.18
C GLU A 440 -18.97 29.33 -55.86
N ALA A 441 -19.78 29.67 -54.85
CA ALA A 441 -19.29 29.98 -53.52
C ALA A 441 -18.92 28.67 -52.80
N LYS A 442 -17.64 28.53 -52.47
CA LYS A 442 -17.07 27.31 -51.84
C LYS A 442 -17.24 27.36 -50.33
N TYR A 443 -17.17 26.20 -49.68
CA TYR A 443 -17.16 26.09 -48.22
C TYR A 443 -16.01 25.21 -47.75
N ALA A 444 -15.55 25.44 -46.53
CA ALA A 444 -14.59 24.60 -45.83
C ALA A 444 -15.03 24.39 -44.38
N VAL A 445 -14.74 23.19 -43.87
CA VAL A 445 -15.03 22.78 -42.49
C VAL A 445 -13.70 22.63 -41.77
N PHE A 446 -13.61 23.22 -40.58
CA PHE A 446 -12.39 23.22 -39.77
C PHE A 446 -12.63 22.52 -38.44
N GLY A 447 -11.67 21.70 -38.03
CA GLY A 447 -11.58 21.18 -36.68
C GLY A 447 -10.76 22.12 -35.80
N LEU A 448 -11.24 22.36 -34.58
CA LEU A 448 -10.51 23.07 -33.51
C LEU A 448 -10.36 22.15 -32.30
N GLY A 449 -9.85 22.68 -31.19
CA GLY A 449 -9.87 21.98 -29.90
C GLY A 449 -9.15 20.63 -29.94
N LYS A 450 -9.84 19.55 -29.54
CA LYS A 450 -9.23 18.20 -29.53
C LYS A 450 -9.24 17.57 -30.91
N LEU A 451 -10.24 17.87 -31.75
CA LEU A 451 -10.31 17.36 -33.12
C LEU A 451 -9.16 17.93 -33.96
N GLY A 452 -8.96 19.25 -33.88
CA GLY A 452 -7.87 19.96 -34.55
C GLY A 452 -6.49 19.45 -34.11
N GLY A 453 -6.29 19.23 -32.81
CA GLY A 453 -5.04 18.70 -32.27
C GLY A 453 -4.87 17.17 -32.30
N ALA A 454 -5.75 16.44 -33.01
CA ALA A 454 -5.75 14.97 -33.10
C ALA A 454 -5.68 14.26 -31.73
N ALA A 455 -6.35 14.83 -30.72
CA ALA A 455 -6.28 14.43 -29.32
C ALA A 455 -7.67 14.05 -28.76
N LEU A 456 -8.52 13.47 -29.60
CA LEU A 456 -9.81 12.92 -29.19
C LEU A 456 -9.61 11.74 -28.23
N GLY A 457 -10.57 11.55 -27.34
CA GLY A 457 -10.66 10.38 -26.47
C GLY A 457 -12.11 10.03 -26.17
N TYR A 458 -12.35 9.01 -25.33
CA TYR A 458 -13.65 8.37 -25.08
C TYR A 458 -14.86 9.31 -24.93
N ALA A 459 -14.67 10.47 -24.29
CA ALA A 459 -15.74 11.45 -24.08
C ALA A 459 -15.39 12.83 -24.64
N SER A 460 -15.23 12.90 -25.96
CA SER A 460 -14.89 14.14 -26.67
C SER A 460 -16.00 14.63 -27.59
N ASP A 461 -16.39 15.88 -27.38
CA ASP A 461 -17.03 16.76 -28.35
C ASP A 461 -16.11 17.03 -29.55
N LEU A 462 -16.74 17.47 -30.64
CA LEU A 462 -16.09 17.87 -31.89
C LEU A 462 -16.25 19.37 -32.06
N GLU A 463 -15.18 20.12 -31.77
CA GLU A 463 -15.17 21.57 -31.96
C GLU A 463 -15.00 21.88 -33.46
N LEU A 464 -16.01 22.49 -34.08
CA LEU A 464 -16.06 22.77 -35.52
C LEU A 464 -16.29 24.25 -35.83
N LEU A 465 -15.73 24.68 -36.97
CA LEU A 465 -15.99 25.98 -37.59
C LEU A 465 -16.28 25.80 -39.08
N PHE A 466 -17.27 26.55 -39.60
CA PHE A 466 -17.66 26.52 -41.00
C PHE A 466 -17.40 27.88 -41.64
N VAL A 467 -16.65 27.90 -42.75
CA VAL A 467 -16.34 29.12 -43.51
C VAL A 467 -16.75 28.95 -44.96
N TYR A 468 -17.35 29.97 -45.56
CA TYR A 468 -17.67 30.01 -47.00
C TYR A 468 -17.00 31.21 -47.70
N SER A 469 -16.71 31.06 -48.99
CA SER A 469 -15.80 31.95 -49.71
C SER A 469 -16.33 33.37 -49.90
N ASP A 470 -17.61 33.55 -50.24
CA ASP A 470 -18.17 34.86 -50.55
C ASP A 470 -19.70 34.95 -50.40
N SER A 471 -20.19 36.19 -50.30
CA SER A 471 -21.61 36.52 -50.32
C SER A 471 -22.21 36.40 -51.73
N GLY A 472 -23.53 36.25 -51.79
CA GLY A 472 -24.28 36.09 -53.03
C GLY A 472 -25.58 35.32 -52.80
N THR A 473 -26.10 34.69 -53.84
CA THR A 473 -27.35 33.93 -53.81
C THR A 473 -27.20 32.59 -54.52
N THR A 474 -28.06 31.64 -54.20
CA THR A 474 -28.14 30.39 -54.95
C THR A 474 -28.72 30.59 -56.36
N ASP A 475 -28.39 29.70 -57.29
CA ASP A 475 -28.84 29.75 -58.69
C ASP A 475 -30.13 28.96 -58.99
N GLY A 476 -30.85 28.51 -57.96
CA GLY A 476 -32.13 27.79 -58.08
C GLY A 476 -33.34 28.69 -57.83
N ASP A 477 -34.53 28.08 -57.87
CA ASP A 477 -35.82 28.77 -57.71
C ASP A 477 -36.65 28.17 -56.55
N PRO A 478 -36.96 28.92 -55.47
CA PRO A 478 -36.57 30.30 -55.23
C PRO A 478 -35.09 30.45 -54.81
N PRO A 479 -34.41 31.55 -55.21
CA PRO A 479 -33.05 31.83 -54.78
C PRO A 479 -33.03 32.26 -53.30
N ILE A 480 -32.06 31.75 -52.55
CA ILE A 480 -31.80 32.17 -51.16
C ILE A 480 -30.40 32.76 -51.05
N THR A 481 -30.17 33.58 -50.02
CA THR A 481 -28.83 34.16 -49.79
C THR A 481 -27.82 33.08 -49.39
N ASN A 482 -26.54 33.26 -49.71
CA ASN A 482 -25.49 32.34 -49.28
C ASN A 482 -25.44 32.20 -47.74
N ALA A 483 -25.65 33.30 -47.01
CA ALA A 483 -25.71 33.28 -45.55
C ALA A 483 -26.83 32.35 -45.05
N GLU A 484 -28.03 32.44 -45.66
CA GLU A 484 -29.15 31.55 -45.33
C GLU A 484 -28.88 30.09 -45.75
N PHE A 485 -28.31 29.87 -46.94
CA PHE A 485 -27.94 28.54 -47.41
C PHE A 485 -26.96 27.87 -46.45
N PHE A 486 -25.88 28.56 -46.06
CA PHE A 486 -24.87 27.99 -45.18
C PHE A 486 -25.32 27.89 -43.71
N GLU A 487 -26.23 28.75 -43.25
CA GLU A 487 -26.91 28.58 -41.96
C GLU A 487 -27.76 27.29 -41.95
N ARG A 488 -28.52 27.02 -43.03
CA ARG A 488 -29.28 25.77 -43.20
C ARG A 488 -28.36 24.55 -43.35
N PHE A 489 -27.24 24.72 -44.03
CA PHE A 489 -26.21 23.68 -44.19
C PHE A 489 -25.67 23.24 -42.83
N VAL A 490 -25.23 24.17 -41.98
CA VAL A 490 -24.72 23.81 -40.65
C VAL A 490 -25.82 23.18 -39.77
N LYS A 491 -27.06 23.69 -39.84
CA LYS A 491 -28.22 23.06 -39.17
C LYS A 491 -28.49 21.64 -39.69
N GLY A 492 -28.32 21.40 -40.99
CA GLY A 492 -28.47 20.08 -41.58
C GLY A 492 -27.37 19.11 -41.11
N VAL A 493 -26.10 19.55 -41.11
CA VAL A 493 -24.97 18.73 -40.64
C VAL A 493 -25.12 18.37 -39.16
N THR A 494 -25.41 19.37 -38.31
CA THR A 494 -25.69 19.16 -36.88
C THR A 494 -26.95 18.33 -36.64
N GLY A 495 -27.94 18.43 -37.52
CA GLY A 495 -29.15 17.60 -37.50
C GLY A 495 -28.87 16.15 -37.89
N LEU A 496 -27.92 15.89 -38.79
CA LEU A 496 -27.62 14.57 -39.33
C LEU A 496 -26.74 13.74 -38.40
N ILE A 497 -25.74 14.36 -37.76
CA ILE A 497 -24.85 13.69 -36.80
C ILE A 497 -25.52 13.68 -35.43
N LYS A 498 -25.80 12.48 -34.90
CA LYS A 498 -26.43 12.28 -33.60
C LYS A 498 -25.42 11.80 -32.58
N SER A 499 -25.47 12.42 -31.42
CA SER A 499 -24.84 11.89 -30.22
C SER A 499 -25.88 11.14 -29.38
N LYS A 500 -25.46 10.02 -28.79
CA LYS A 500 -26.24 9.29 -27.79
C LYS A 500 -26.18 9.92 -26.40
N ARG A 501 -25.11 10.66 -26.08
CA ARG A 501 -24.87 11.26 -24.75
C ARG A 501 -24.13 12.59 -24.86
N GLU A 502 -24.35 13.45 -23.89
CA GLU A 502 -23.64 14.72 -23.81
C GLU A 502 -22.11 14.51 -23.78
N GLY A 503 -21.38 15.25 -24.62
CA GLY A 503 -19.93 15.25 -24.66
C GLY A 503 -19.25 14.09 -25.41
N ILE A 504 -19.97 13.19 -26.07
CA ILE A 504 -19.38 12.15 -26.95
C ILE A 504 -19.79 12.41 -28.40
N PHE A 505 -18.84 12.77 -29.27
CA PHE A 505 -19.11 13.08 -30.68
C PHE A 505 -20.18 14.17 -30.90
N GLN A 506 -20.42 14.99 -29.86
CA GLN A 506 -21.34 16.11 -29.91
C GLN A 506 -20.66 17.27 -30.63
N LEU A 507 -21.33 17.84 -31.62
CA LEU A 507 -20.77 18.99 -32.35
C LEU A 507 -20.85 20.23 -31.47
N ASP A 508 -19.71 20.89 -31.27
CA ASP A 508 -19.60 22.16 -30.56
C ASP A 508 -19.18 23.27 -31.54
N LEU A 509 -20.04 24.28 -31.68
CA LEU A 509 -19.85 25.41 -32.58
C LEU A 509 -19.56 26.72 -31.82
N ARG A 510 -19.26 26.66 -30.52
CA ARG A 510 -19.10 27.85 -29.67
C ARG A 510 -17.85 28.67 -29.96
N LEU A 511 -16.85 28.10 -30.64
CA LEU A 511 -15.60 28.78 -30.99
C LEU A 511 -15.67 29.60 -32.30
N ARG A 512 -16.86 29.75 -32.89
CA ARG A 512 -17.08 30.59 -34.07
C ARG A 512 -17.08 32.09 -33.72
N PRO A 513 -16.86 32.99 -34.70
CA PRO A 513 -16.96 34.43 -34.48
C PRO A 513 -18.22 34.82 -33.73
N PHE A 514 -18.09 35.63 -32.67
CA PHE A 514 -19.18 36.05 -31.77
C PHE A 514 -19.85 34.92 -30.96
N GLY A 515 -19.26 33.73 -30.93
CA GLY A 515 -19.75 32.57 -30.19
C GLY A 515 -21.21 32.25 -30.50
N ASN A 516 -22.01 32.04 -29.46
CA ASN A 516 -23.43 31.70 -29.60
C ASN A 516 -24.29 32.79 -30.25
N ALA A 517 -23.84 34.04 -30.22
CA ALA A 517 -24.55 35.17 -30.84
C ALA A 517 -24.20 35.35 -32.33
N GLY A 518 -23.17 34.66 -32.83
CA GLY A 518 -22.74 34.72 -34.22
C GLY A 518 -23.44 33.73 -35.15
N PRO A 519 -23.34 33.95 -36.47
CA PRO A 519 -23.90 33.05 -37.48
C PRO A 519 -23.27 31.66 -37.40
N LEU A 520 -24.00 30.59 -37.75
CA LEU A 520 -23.47 29.22 -37.66
C LEU A 520 -22.35 28.95 -38.69
N ALA A 521 -22.36 29.67 -39.80
CA ALA A 521 -21.29 29.70 -40.79
C ALA A 521 -20.84 31.15 -41.04
N SER A 522 -19.54 31.36 -41.17
CA SER A 522 -18.97 32.70 -41.41
C SER A 522 -18.52 32.85 -42.86
N SER A 523 -18.76 34.01 -43.48
CA SER A 523 -18.06 34.33 -44.73
C SER A 523 -16.57 34.52 -44.45
N LEU A 524 -15.72 34.28 -45.45
CA LEU A 524 -14.28 34.51 -45.35
C LEU A 524 -13.96 35.95 -44.93
N ASP A 525 -14.69 36.92 -45.48
CA ASP A 525 -14.58 38.34 -45.12
C ASP A 525 -14.96 38.59 -43.65
N SER A 526 -16.08 38.02 -43.15
CA SER A 526 -16.48 38.13 -41.74
C SER A 526 -15.44 37.52 -40.80
N PHE A 527 -14.91 36.34 -41.16
CA PHE A 527 -13.84 35.68 -40.43
C PHE A 527 -12.60 36.58 -40.34
N CYS A 528 -12.17 37.17 -41.46
CA CYS A 528 -11.01 38.07 -41.50
C CYS A 528 -11.22 39.35 -40.70
N ARG A 529 -12.42 39.95 -40.74
CA ARG A 529 -12.72 41.14 -39.94
C ARG A 529 -12.72 40.86 -38.44
N TYR A 530 -13.17 39.68 -38.03
CA TYR A 530 -13.27 39.33 -36.63
C TYR A 530 -11.91 39.00 -36.00
N TYR A 531 -11.11 38.13 -36.64
CA TYR A 531 -9.81 37.68 -36.12
C TYR A 531 -8.63 38.53 -36.57
N GLY A 532 -8.80 39.35 -37.61
CA GLY A 532 -7.77 40.21 -38.17
C GLY A 532 -7.32 41.34 -37.22
N PRO A 533 -6.30 42.11 -37.64
CA PRO A 533 -5.81 43.24 -36.86
C PRO A 533 -6.91 44.28 -36.62
N GLY A 534 -7.27 44.50 -35.36
CA GLY A 534 -8.29 45.47 -34.93
C GLY A 534 -9.70 44.87 -34.80
N GLY A 535 -9.85 43.57 -35.10
CA GLY A 535 -11.07 42.82 -34.89
C GLY A 535 -11.37 42.55 -33.41
N ALA A 536 -12.61 42.14 -33.14
CA ALA A 536 -13.18 41.99 -31.81
C ALA A 536 -12.81 40.69 -31.07
N SER A 537 -11.98 39.82 -31.65
CA SER A 537 -11.61 38.54 -31.04
C SER A 537 -10.74 38.72 -29.78
N HIS A 538 -11.08 37.99 -28.72
CA HIS A 538 -10.27 37.91 -27.50
C HIS A 538 -9.00 37.06 -27.68
N SER A 539 -8.00 37.20 -26.79
CA SER A 539 -6.72 36.48 -26.90
C SER A 539 -6.90 34.97 -26.79
N TYR A 540 -7.83 34.48 -25.96
CA TYR A 540 -8.12 33.05 -25.83
C TYR A 540 -8.76 32.47 -27.10
N GLU A 541 -9.51 33.26 -27.88
CA GLU A 541 -10.08 32.83 -29.16
C GLU A 541 -8.98 32.70 -30.21
N ARG A 542 -8.04 33.66 -30.25
CA ARG A 542 -6.84 33.56 -31.10
C ARG A 542 -5.98 32.35 -30.71
N LEU A 543 -5.86 32.05 -29.40
CA LEU A 543 -5.14 30.88 -28.93
C LEU A 543 -5.80 29.57 -29.39
N ALA A 544 -7.14 29.51 -29.40
CA ALA A 544 -7.88 28.37 -29.91
C ALA A 544 -7.63 28.13 -31.42
N LEU A 545 -7.34 29.19 -32.18
CA LEU A 545 -6.99 29.09 -33.60
C LEU A 545 -5.66 28.38 -33.86
N VAL A 546 -4.76 28.26 -32.88
CA VAL A 546 -3.51 27.45 -33.03
C VAL A 546 -3.82 26.01 -33.45
N ARG A 547 -4.99 25.48 -33.05
CA ARG A 547 -5.45 24.13 -33.41
C ARG A 547 -6.38 24.08 -34.61
N LEU A 548 -6.74 25.22 -35.21
CA LEU A 548 -7.63 25.25 -36.37
C LEU A 548 -6.94 24.59 -37.55
N ARG A 549 -7.58 23.60 -38.19
CA ARG A 549 -7.16 23.01 -39.46
C ARG A 549 -8.35 22.56 -40.29
N ALA A 550 -8.19 22.55 -41.61
CA ALA A 550 -9.21 22.07 -42.54
C ALA A 550 -9.38 20.54 -42.42
N ILE A 551 -10.63 20.09 -42.34
CA ILE A 551 -10.99 18.67 -42.26
C ILE A 551 -11.96 18.21 -43.35
N GLY A 552 -12.58 19.16 -44.08
CA GLY A 552 -13.54 18.87 -45.14
C GLY A 552 -13.93 20.10 -45.96
N GLY A 553 -14.68 19.89 -47.04
CA GLY A 553 -15.05 20.93 -48.00
C GLY A 553 -13.98 21.15 -49.08
N ASP A 554 -13.89 22.39 -49.57
CA ASP A 554 -13.00 22.83 -50.64
C ASP A 554 -11.54 22.95 -50.14
N PRO A 555 -10.57 22.22 -50.75
CA PRO A 555 -9.19 22.21 -50.28
C PRO A 555 -8.46 23.55 -50.41
N ASP A 556 -8.79 24.35 -51.43
CA ASP A 556 -8.09 25.61 -51.70
C ASP A 556 -8.55 26.70 -50.73
N LEU A 557 -9.87 26.80 -50.49
CA LEU A 557 -10.40 27.65 -49.43
C LEU A 557 -9.87 27.24 -48.06
N GLY A 558 -9.76 25.93 -47.80
CA GLY A 558 -9.16 25.40 -46.57
C GLY A 558 -7.74 25.93 -46.33
N LYS A 559 -6.84 25.74 -47.31
CA LYS A 559 -5.46 26.25 -47.25
C LYS A 559 -5.40 27.77 -47.13
N GLN A 560 -6.31 28.49 -47.80
CA GLN A 560 -6.38 29.94 -47.72
C GLN A 560 -6.69 30.41 -46.29
N VAL A 561 -7.70 29.80 -45.64
CA VAL A 561 -8.05 30.14 -44.26
C VAL A 561 -6.94 29.76 -43.28
N GLU A 562 -6.27 28.62 -43.46
CA GLU A 562 -5.12 28.23 -42.62
C GLU A 562 -3.95 29.21 -42.74
N ARG A 563 -3.65 29.70 -43.94
CA ARG A 563 -2.65 30.74 -44.15
C ARG A 563 -3.06 32.05 -43.46
N LEU A 564 -4.31 32.46 -43.60
CA LEU A 564 -4.83 33.67 -42.94
C LEU A 564 -4.82 33.54 -41.42
N ARG A 565 -5.18 32.36 -40.89
CA ARG A 565 -5.00 32.00 -39.48
C ARG A 565 -3.55 32.22 -39.07
N ASP A 566 -2.57 31.72 -39.83
CA ASP A 566 -1.16 31.89 -39.48
C ASP A 566 -0.74 33.36 -39.44
N GLU A 567 -1.16 34.15 -40.43
CA GLU A 567 -0.94 35.60 -40.47
C GLU A 567 -1.55 36.30 -39.24
N MET A 568 -2.77 35.92 -38.85
CA MET A 568 -3.47 36.51 -37.71
C MET A 568 -2.89 36.07 -36.36
N VAL A 569 -2.48 34.82 -36.22
CA VAL A 569 -2.01 34.24 -34.95
C VAL A 569 -0.54 34.56 -34.70
N TYR A 570 0.35 34.29 -35.67
CA TYR A 570 1.80 34.33 -35.45
C TYR A 570 2.45 35.67 -35.84
N PHE A 571 1.87 36.46 -36.74
CA PHE A 571 2.50 37.69 -37.21
C PHE A 571 1.93 38.98 -36.59
N SER A 572 0.71 38.92 -36.03
CA SER A 572 0.04 40.12 -35.51
C SER A 572 0.54 40.56 -34.11
N GLY A 573 1.15 39.65 -33.33
CA GLY A 573 1.79 39.94 -32.04
C GLY A 573 0.85 40.34 -30.87
N ARG A 574 -0.45 40.05 -30.96
CA ARG A 574 -1.50 40.59 -30.06
C ARG A 574 -2.12 39.58 -29.07
N LEU A 575 -1.31 38.81 -28.34
CA LEU A 575 -1.85 38.07 -27.19
C LEU A 575 -1.72 38.92 -25.92
N ASP A 576 -2.85 39.21 -25.29
CA ASP A 576 -2.89 39.76 -23.94
C ASP A 576 -2.73 38.61 -22.93
N LEU A 577 -1.54 38.53 -22.33
CA LEU A 577 -1.24 37.50 -21.34
C LEU A 577 -2.04 37.70 -20.05
N GLN A 578 -2.40 38.95 -19.69
CA GLN A 578 -3.20 39.21 -18.50
C GLN A 578 -4.61 38.66 -18.68
N GLU A 579 -5.20 38.88 -19.86
CA GLU A 579 -6.50 38.31 -20.22
C GLU A 579 -6.51 36.77 -20.10
N LEU A 580 -5.43 36.10 -20.53
CA LEU A 580 -5.29 34.65 -20.42
C LEU A 580 -5.13 34.18 -18.96
N LYS A 581 -4.38 34.92 -18.14
CA LYS A 581 -4.26 34.65 -16.69
C LYS A 581 -5.60 34.76 -16.00
N ASP A 582 -6.34 35.84 -16.25
CA ASP A 582 -7.66 36.08 -15.64
C ASP A 582 -8.67 35.00 -16.03
N LEU A 583 -8.67 34.59 -17.30
CA LEU A 583 -9.48 33.46 -17.77
C LEU A 583 -9.08 32.17 -17.05
N ARG A 584 -7.78 31.92 -16.88
CA ARG A 584 -7.28 30.71 -16.25
C ARG A 584 -7.65 30.64 -14.76
N GLU A 585 -7.59 31.75 -14.05
CA GLU A 585 -8.03 31.89 -12.66
C GLU A 585 -9.54 31.62 -12.54
N LYS A 586 -10.34 32.21 -13.44
CA LYS A 586 -11.78 31.95 -13.50
C LYS A 586 -12.10 30.46 -13.71
N GLN A 587 -11.41 29.81 -14.66
CA GLN A 587 -11.57 28.37 -14.90
C GLN A 587 -11.18 27.53 -13.68
N PHE A 588 -10.12 27.90 -12.96
CA PHE A 588 -9.75 27.23 -11.72
C PHE A 588 -10.87 27.32 -10.68
N MET A 589 -11.40 28.52 -10.44
CA MET A 589 -12.45 28.75 -9.45
C MET A 589 -13.78 28.04 -9.80
N GLU A 590 -14.13 27.96 -11.08
CA GLU A 590 -15.39 27.34 -11.53
C GLU A 590 -15.31 25.81 -11.69
N LYS A 591 -14.12 25.27 -12.02
CA LYS A 591 -13.94 23.86 -12.41
C LYS A 591 -13.16 23.02 -11.40
N THR A 592 -12.71 23.63 -10.30
CA THR A 592 -12.07 22.93 -9.19
C THR A 592 -12.85 23.13 -7.89
N GLY A 593 -12.53 22.35 -6.85
CA GLY A 593 -13.19 22.44 -5.56
C GLY A 593 -12.22 22.20 -4.40
N PRO A 594 -12.52 22.69 -3.19
CA PRO A 594 -11.63 22.54 -2.03
C PRO A 594 -11.31 21.07 -1.76
N GLY A 595 -10.02 20.76 -1.58
CA GLY A 595 -9.54 19.42 -1.25
C GLY A 595 -9.68 18.36 -2.35
N LYS A 596 -10.14 18.73 -3.56
CA LYS A 596 -10.27 17.82 -4.71
C LYS A 596 -9.32 18.22 -5.83
N LEU A 597 -8.51 17.26 -6.29
CA LEU A 597 -7.60 17.46 -7.41
C LEU A 597 -8.31 17.14 -8.73
N ASN A 598 -8.15 17.99 -9.73
CA ASN A 598 -8.71 17.83 -11.06
C ASN A 598 -7.57 17.71 -12.08
N ALA A 599 -7.52 16.62 -12.84
CA ALA A 599 -6.40 16.36 -13.76
C ALA A 599 -6.29 17.38 -14.91
N LYS A 600 -7.35 18.15 -15.18
CA LYS A 600 -7.40 19.13 -16.27
C LYS A 600 -7.20 20.57 -15.78
N PHE A 601 -7.89 20.96 -14.72
CA PHE A 601 -8.01 22.36 -14.29
C PHE A 601 -7.30 22.71 -12.97
N SER A 602 -6.79 21.73 -12.21
CA SER A 602 -5.95 22.06 -11.05
C SER A 602 -4.57 22.58 -11.49
N PRO A 603 -3.86 23.31 -10.62
CA PRO A 603 -2.49 23.78 -10.89
C PRO A 603 -1.52 22.66 -11.27
N GLY A 604 -0.88 22.77 -12.42
CA GLY A 604 -0.06 21.72 -13.04
C GLY A 604 -0.86 20.71 -13.87
N GLY A 605 -2.15 20.93 -14.07
CA GLY A 605 -3.01 20.08 -14.88
C GLY A 605 -2.84 20.27 -16.38
N LEU A 606 -3.66 19.56 -17.16
CA LEU A 606 -3.54 19.55 -18.62
C LEU A 606 -3.70 20.94 -19.25
N VAL A 607 -4.60 21.79 -18.75
CA VAL A 607 -4.85 23.11 -19.34
C VAL A 607 -3.64 24.03 -19.18
N ASP A 608 -2.95 23.98 -18.05
CA ASP A 608 -1.75 24.77 -17.80
C ASP A 608 -0.67 24.45 -18.84
N LEU A 609 -0.49 23.16 -19.14
CA LEU A 609 0.44 22.70 -20.16
C LEU A 609 0.02 23.14 -21.58
N GLU A 610 -1.26 22.93 -21.94
CA GLU A 610 -1.74 23.25 -23.29
C GLU A 610 -1.67 24.75 -23.60
N TYR A 611 -2.14 25.60 -22.69
CA TYR A 611 -2.13 27.05 -22.89
C TYR A 611 -0.70 27.56 -22.98
N SER A 612 0.17 27.10 -22.09
CA SER A 612 1.57 27.54 -22.04
C SER A 612 2.34 27.18 -23.30
N VAL A 613 2.17 25.96 -23.81
CA VAL A 613 2.79 25.55 -25.09
C VAL A 613 2.21 26.36 -26.24
N GLN A 614 0.90 26.58 -26.29
CA GLN A 614 0.28 27.40 -27.34
C GLN A 614 0.77 28.85 -27.31
N ILE A 615 0.94 29.44 -26.12
CA ILE A 615 1.50 30.78 -25.97
C ILE A 615 2.94 30.81 -26.52
N LEU A 616 3.75 29.79 -26.23
CA LEU A 616 5.10 29.68 -26.81
C LEU A 616 5.07 29.49 -28.33
N GLN A 617 4.14 28.69 -28.86
CA GLN A 617 3.93 28.55 -30.31
C GLN A 617 3.59 29.90 -30.95
N VAL A 618 2.71 30.69 -30.33
CA VAL A 618 2.38 32.02 -30.84
C VAL A 618 3.56 32.98 -30.74
N THR A 619 4.30 32.93 -29.64
CA THR A 619 5.45 33.80 -29.35
C THR A 619 6.61 33.56 -30.33
N HIS A 620 6.91 32.31 -30.66
CA HIS A 620 8.07 31.93 -31.48
C HIS A 620 7.70 31.48 -32.91
N GLY A 621 6.41 31.28 -33.20
CA GLY A 621 5.95 30.75 -34.47
C GLY A 621 6.18 31.69 -35.65
N LYS A 622 6.43 32.98 -35.39
CA LYS A 622 6.85 33.93 -36.43
C LYS A 622 8.22 33.55 -37.00
N GLU A 623 9.21 33.34 -36.13
CA GLU A 623 10.59 33.00 -36.50
C GLU A 623 10.76 31.51 -36.82
N VAL A 624 9.94 30.64 -36.23
CA VAL A 624 10.05 29.18 -36.34
C VAL A 624 8.78 28.60 -36.97
N PRO A 625 8.73 28.41 -38.31
CA PRO A 625 7.54 27.92 -39.00
C PRO A 625 7.10 26.50 -38.56
N SER A 626 8.01 25.64 -38.12
CA SER A 626 7.69 24.29 -37.63
C SER A 626 6.85 24.30 -36.34
N LEU A 627 6.79 25.42 -35.60
CA LEU A 627 5.90 25.57 -34.45
C LEU A 627 4.43 25.81 -34.84
N ARG A 628 4.13 26.09 -36.12
CA ARG A 628 2.77 26.34 -36.62
C ARG A 628 2.00 25.03 -36.86
N THR A 629 2.20 24.06 -35.97
CA THR A 629 1.53 22.77 -35.97
C THR A 629 0.36 22.78 -34.97
N PRO A 630 -0.80 22.18 -35.31
CA PRO A 630 -1.89 22.01 -34.35
C PRO A 630 -1.58 20.90 -33.31
N LEU A 631 -0.51 20.14 -33.50
CA LEU A 631 -0.16 18.96 -32.70
C LEU A 631 0.78 19.34 -31.55
N LEU A 632 0.30 19.21 -30.32
CA LEU A 632 1.02 19.65 -29.12
C LEU A 632 2.36 18.90 -28.91
N ARG A 633 2.40 17.60 -29.22
CA ARG A 633 3.61 16.78 -29.09
C ARG A 633 4.73 17.30 -30.00
N GLU A 634 4.42 17.52 -31.27
CA GLU A 634 5.35 18.09 -32.25
C GLU A 634 5.81 19.49 -31.82
N ALA A 635 4.90 20.32 -31.29
CA ALA A 635 5.27 21.64 -30.78
C ALA A 635 6.29 21.56 -29.63
N LEU A 636 6.13 20.63 -28.68
CA LEU A 636 7.09 20.41 -27.59
C LEU A 636 8.46 19.91 -28.10
N GLU A 637 8.46 19.03 -29.09
CA GLU A 637 9.68 18.52 -29.74
C GLU A 637 10.43 19.68 -30.43
N VAL A 638 9.73 20.46 -31.24
CA VAL A 638 10.32 21.63 -31.94
C VAL A 638 10.80 22.69 -30.94
N LEU A 639 10.05 22.99 -29.88
CA LEU A 639 10.49 23.93 -28.84
C LEU A 639 11.79 23.46 -28.16
N SER A 640 11.99 22.15 -28.04
CA SER A 640 13.22 21.56 -27.48
C SER A 640 14.38 21.62 -28.47
N GLU A 641 14.13 21.30 -29.75
CA GLU A 641 15.12 21.39 -30.84
C GLU A 641 15.65 22.82 -31.04
N GLN A 642 14.77 23.82 -30.87
CA GLN A 642 15.14 25.24 -30.97
C GLN A 642 15.77 25.81 -29.68
N GLY A 643 15.91 25.00 -28.63
CA GLY A 643 16.50 25.41 -27.36
C GLY A 643 15.64 26.37 -26.53
N VAL A 644 14.36 26.55 -26.88
CA VAL A 644 13.39 27.26 -26.02
C VAL A 644 13.13 26.46 -24.75
N LEU A 645 13.05 25.12 -24.89
CA LEU A 645 13.04 24.17 -23.80
C LEU A 645 14.37 23.39 -23.79
N SER A 646 14.85 23.05 -22.60
CA SER A 646 15.92 22.05 -22.52
C SER A 646 15.39 20.67 -22.93
N GLY A 647 16.22 19.81 -23.52
CA GLY A 647 15.77 18.46 -23.94
C GLY A 647 15.20 17.61 -22.80
N GLU A 648 15.71 17.78 -21.57
CA GLU A 648 15.19 17.12 -20.38
C GLU A 648 13.80 17.65 -19.98
N GLU A 649 13.59 18.97 -20.07
CA GLU A 649 12.29 19.60 -19.81
C GLU A 649 11.26 19.20 -20.87
N GLY A 650 11.62 19.25 -22.16
CA GLY A 650 10.79 18.79 -23.26
C GLY A 650 10.31 17.35 -23.07
N GLY A 651 11.25 16.42 -22.80
CA GLY A 651 10.93 15.02 -22.53
C GLY A 651 9.99 14.85 -21.32
N ARG A 652 10.20 15.61 -20.24
CA ARG A 652 9.32 15.61 -19.05
C ARG A 652 7.91 16.11 -19.36
N LEU A 653 7.78 17.18 -20.16
CA LEU A 653 6.47 17.75 -20.53
C LEU A 653 5.71 16.84 -21.50
N ILE A 654 6.40 16.18 -22.43
CA ILE A 654 5.80 15.15 -23.29
C ILE A 654 5.27 13.98 -22.47
N ALA A 655 6.03 13.51 -21.48
CA ALA A 655 5.59 12.47 -20.56
C ALA A 655 4.39 12.94 -19.72
N ALA A 656 4.41 14.18 -19.22
CA ALA A 656 3.30 14.77 -18.47
C ALA A 656 2.02 14.90 -19.32
N TYR A 657 2.13 15.35 -20.57
CA TYR A 657 1.00 15.43 -21.50
C TYR A 657 0.38 14.05 -21.72
N THR A 658 1.20 13.05 -22.05
CA THR A 658 0.77 11.68 -22.30
C THR A 658 0.07 11.10 -21.06
N PHE A 659 0.69 11.26 -19.89
CA PHE A 659 0.15 10.79 -18.62
C PHE A 659 -1.20 11.45 -18.27
N LEU A 660 -1.31 12.79 -18.36
CA LEU A 660 -2.54 13.52 -18.02
C LEU A 660 -3.69 13.16 -18.99
N ARG A 661 -3.38 12.95 -20.28
CA ARG A 661 -4.35 12.48 -21.28
C ARG A 661 -4.85 11.08 -20.96
N ASN A 662 -3.94 10.16 -20.64
CA ASN A 662 -4.28 8.80 -20.21
C ASN A 662 -5.14 8.81 -18.94
N LEU A 663 -4.80 9.65 -17.97
CA LEU A 663 -5.52 9.79 -16.72
C LEU A 663 -6.96 10.30 -16.93
N ILE A 664 -7.13 11.33 -17.74
CA ILE A 664 -8.45 11.88 -18.07
C ILE A 664 -9.31 10.83 -18.80
N ASN A 665 -8.75 10.13 -19.78
CA ASN A 665 -9.46 9.06 -20.49
C ASN A 665 -9.81 7.90 -19.57
N SER A 666 -8.90 7.55 -18.68
CA SER A 666 -9.09 6.51 -17.68
C SER A 666 -10.25 6.84 -16.74
N MET A 667 -10.32 8.07 -16.22
CA MET A 667 -11.44 8.52 -15.38
C MET A 667 -12.77 8.57 -16.13
N ARG A 668 -12.77 9.07 -17.38
CA ARG A 668 -13.97 9.10 -18.23
C ARG A 668 -14.53 7.72 -18.49
N MET A 669 -13.66 6.76 -18.74
CA MET A 669 -14.07 5.39 -19.02
C MET A 669 -14.47 4.64 -17.74
N LEU A 670 -13.91 5.02 -16.59
CA LEU A 670 -14.33 4.52 -15.26
C LEU A 670 -15.75 5.01 -14.89
N ARG A 671 -16.04 6.30 -15.08
CA ARG A 671 -17.31 6.92 -14.64
C ARG A 671 -18.39 7.02 -15.72
N GLY A 672 -18.05 6.76 -16.98
CA GLY A 672 -18.96 6.91 -18.12
C GLY A 672 -19.45 8.34 -18.36
N SER A 673 -18.73 9.36 -17.83
CA SER A 673 -19.10 10.78 -17.90
C SER A 673 -17.94 11.64 -18.38
N ALA A 674 -18.26 12.66 -19.19
CA ALA A 674 -17.30 13.63 -19.71
C ALA A 674 -16.92 14.73 -18.70
N VAL A 675 -17.74 14.93 -17.66
CA VAL A 675 -17.75 16.14 -16.82
C VAL A 675 -16.91 15.97 -15.56
N ASP A 676 -16.95 14.80 -14.92
CA ASP A 676 -16.28 14.58 -13.64
C ASP A 676 -14.84 14.08 -13.81
N LEU A 677 -13.90 15.03 -13.77
CA LEU A 677 -12.45 14.79 -13.85
C LEU A 677 -11.74 14.97 -12.50
N PHE A 678 -12.46 14.86 -11.39
CA PHE A 678 -11.87 14.90 -10.07
C PHE A 678 -11.26 13.56 -9.70
N LEU A 679 -10.00 13.57 -9.27
CA LEU A 679 -9.33 12.39 -8.78
C LEU A 679 -10.10 11.81 -7.57
N PRO A 680 -10.38 10.49 -7.56
CA PRO A 680 -10.94 9.83 -6.40
C PRO A 680 -10.05 10.01 -5.16
N SER A 681 -10.62 9.84 -3.96
CA SER A 681 -9.84 9.93 -2.72
C SER A 681 -8.79 8.80 -2.67
N ARG A 682 -7.60 9.09 -2.17
CA ARG A 682 -6.42 8.19 -2.26
C ARG A 682 -6.66 6.78 -1.67
N GLY A 683 -7.48 6.68 -0.61
CA GLY A 683 -7.81 5.42 0.06
C GLY A 683 -9.05 4.71 -0.50
N SER A 684 -9.72 5.29 -1.50
CA SER A 684 -10.91 4.68 -2.09
C SER A 684 -10.57 3.49 -2.99
N SER A 685 -11.52 2.55 -3.10
CA SER A 685 -11.45 1.48 -4.09
C SER A 685 -11.38 2.07 -5.51
N GLU A 686 -12.17 3.10 -5.80
CA GLU A 686 -12.17 3.83 -7.08
C GLU A 686 -10.78 4.31 -7.51
N PHE A 687 -9.97 4.85 -6.58
CA PHE A 687 -8.59 5.26 -6.88
C PHE A 687 -7.69 4.07 -7.23
N ALA A 688 -7.86 2.93 -6.54
CA ALA A 688 -7.13 1.70 -6.86
C ALA A 688 -7.55 1.12 -8.23
N HIS A 689 -8.83 1.22 -8.60
CA HIS A 689 -9.33 0.88 -9.94
C HIS A 689 -8.70 1.76 -11.01
N LEU A 690 -8.66 3.07 -10.77
CA LEU A 690 -8.04 4.03 -11.67
C LEU A 690 -6.54 3.74 -11.86
N ALA A 691 -5.83 3.39 -10.80
CA ALA A 691 -4.41 3.01 -10.88
C ALA A 691 -4.18 1.77 -11.74
N ARG A 692 -4.94 0.69 -11.51
CA ARG A 692 -4.81 -0.53 -12.34
C ARG A 692 -5.13 -0.26 -13.81
N ARG A 693 -6.12 0.58 -14.07
CA ARG A 693 -6.47 1.01 -15.43
C ARG A 693 -5.37 1.80 -16.11
N MET A 694 -4.67 2.65 -15.36
CA MET A 694 -3.52 3.40 -15.85
C MET A 694 -2.31 2.50 -16.17
N GLY A 695 -2.43 1.18 -16.00
CA GLY A 695 -1.40 0.18 -16.29
C GLY A 695 -0.55 -0.20 -15.09
N TYR A 696 -0.80 0.37 -13.90
CA TYR A 696 -0.04 0.02 -12.70
C TYR A 696 -0.47 -1.35 -12.15
N SER A 697 0.44 -2.31 -12.20
CA SER A 697 0.22 -3.67 -11.70
C SER A 697 0.79 -3.87 -10.29
N ARG A 698 0.16 -4.76 -9.52
CA ARG A 698 0.74 -5.27 -8.27
C ARG A 698 1.91 -6.22 -8.57
N GLY A 699 2.80 -6.42 -7.59
CA GLY A 699 4.04 -7.20 -7.74
C GLY A 699 5.28 -6.32 -7.97
N GLY A 700 5.08 -5.03 -8.22
CA GLY A 700 6.11 -4.02 -8.10
C GLY A 700 6.36 -3.60 -6.65
N PRO A 701 7.37 -2.74 -6.42
CA PRO A 701 7.79 -2.29 -5.09
C PRO A 701 6.75 -1.49 -4.30
N LEU A 702 5.91 -0.77 -5.03
CA LEU A 702 4.90 0.17 -4.54
C LEU A 702 3.52 -0.33 -4.98
N GLU A 703 2.51 -0.07 -4.15
CA GLU A 703 1.13 -0.34 -4.54
C GLU A 703 0.74 0.51 -5.78
N PRO A 704 -0.09 -0.01 -6.69
CA PRO A 704 -0.53 0.72 -7.89
C PRO A 704 -1.06 2.13 -7.60
N SER A 705 -1.89 2.26 -6.56
CA SER A 705 -2.43 3.56 -6.11
C SER A 705 -1.32 4.53 -5.74
N GLU A 706 -0.29 4.07 -5.03
CA GLU A 706 0.82 4.92 -4.64
C GLU A 706 1.65 5.34 -5.84
N GLN A 707 1.90 4.44 -6.81
CA GLN A 707 2.58 4.78 -8.06
C GLN A 707 1.81 5.84 -8.85
N LEU A 708 0.50 5.65 -9.05
CA LEU A 708 -0.36 6.63 -9.72
C LEU A 708 -0.27 8.01 -9.06
N ARG A 709 -0.31 8.05 -7.72
CA ARG A 709 -0.20 9.29 -6.96
C ARG A 709 1.13 9.98 -7.20
N LEU A 710 2.25 9.25 -7.05
CA LEU A 710 3.60 9.79 -7.21
C LEU A 710 3.79 10.36 -8.63
N ASP A 711 3.34 9.62 -9.65
CA ASP A 711 3.44 10.07 -11.04
C ASP A 711 2.54 11.29 -11.31
N PHE A 712 1.31 11.31 -10.79
CA PHE A 712 0.45 12.50 -10.89
C PHE A 712 1.07 13.73 -10.23
N GLU A 713 1.56 13.60 -9.00
CA GLU A 713 2.18 14.69 -8.24
C GLU A 713 3.45 15.20 -8.91
N ASN A 714 4.28 14.29 -9.46
CA ASN A 714 5.52 14.62 -10.15
C ASN A 714 5.26 15.28 -11.52
N HIS A 715 4.33 14.77 -12.33
CA HIS A 715 3.98 15.39 -13.61
C HIS A 715 3.33 16.76 -13.41
N SER A 716 2.46 16.90 -12.40
CA SER A 716 1.86 18.20 -12.07
C SER A 716 2.90 19.22 -11.62
N ALA A 717 3.89 18.79 -10.82
CA ALA A 717 5.02 19.65 -10.43
C ALA A 717 5.86 20.05 -11.65
N ALA A 718 6.15 19.13 -12.58
CA ALA A 718 6.87 19.44 -13.80
C ALA A 718 6.16 20.52 -14.65
N VAL A 719 4.83 20.43 -14.78
CA VAL A 719 4.03 21.46 -15.49
C VAL A 719 4.07 22.78 -14.74
N ARG A 720 3.87 22.81 -13.42
CA ARG A 720 3.97 24.06 -12.63
C ARG A 720 5.33 24.73 -12.77
N VAL A 721 6.41 23.97 -12.64
CA VAL A 721 7.77 24.49 -12.78
C VAL A 721 8.00 25.08 -14.17
N PHE A 722 7.50 24.43 -15.21
CA PHE A 722 7.54 24.94 -16.57
C PHE A 722 6.77 26.26 -16.72
N VAL A 723 5.53 26.33 -16.24
CA VAL A 723 4.71 27.55 -16.29
C VAL A 723 5.39 28.70 -15.55
N GLU A 724 5.86 28.44 -14.33
CA GLU A 724 6.52 29.43 -13.48
C GLU A 724 7.80 29.97 -14.12
N ARG A 725 8.59 29.09 -14.74
CA ARG A 725 9.85 29.46 -15.41
C ARG A 725 9.62 30.40 -16.60
N HIS A 726 8.60 30.15 -17.42
CA HIS A 726 8.38 30.90 -18.66
C HIS A 726 7.44 32.11 -18.50
N PHE A 727 6.50 32.06 -17.56
CA PHE A 727 5.43 33.05 -17.45
C PHE A 727 5.32 33.68 -16.05
N GLY A 728 6.11 33.24 -15.08
CA GLY A 728 6.04 33.70 -13.70
C GLY A 728 5.02 32.94 -12.85
N ARG A 729 5.21 32.98 -11.53
CA ARG A 729 4.39 32.23 -10.56
C ARG A 729 2.92 32.65 -10.55
N ASP A 730 2.66 33.92 -10.83
CA ASP A 730 1.33 34.52 -10.94
C ASP A 730 0.51 33.98 -12.12
N SER A 731 1.14 33.25 -13.05
CA SER A 731 0.46 32.54 -14.13
C SER A 731 -0.15 31.20 -13.70
N ILE A 732 0.21 30.70 -12.52
CA ILE A 732 -0.35 29.48 -11.94
C ILE A 732 -1.53 29.89 -11.05
N PRO A 733 -2.75 29.37 -11.30
CA PRO A 733 -3.92 29.84 -10.60
C PRO A 733 -4.00 29.37 -9.15
N GLY A 734 -4.73 30.14 -8.33
CA GLY A 734 -4.97 29.86 -6.91
C GLY A 734 -3.79 30.20 -5.97
N ALA A 735 -4.01 30.05 -4.66
CA ALA A 735 -2.99 30.28 -3.65
C ALA A 735 -1.78 29.35 -3.83
N ALA A 736 -0.60 29.82 -3.42
CA ALA A 736 0.72 29.24 -3.72
C ALA A 736 0.89 27.77 -3.26
N GLY A 737 0.33 26.84 -4.03
CA GLY A 737 0.40 25.41 -3.80
C GLY A 737 1.55 24.74 -4.56
N GLY A 738 2.05 23.66 -3.98
CA GLY A 738 3.10 22.80 -4.52
C GLY A 738 3.27 21.56 -3.63
N ASN A 739 4.19 20.69 -4.00
CA ASN A 739 4.54 19.47 -3.29
C ASN A 739 6.07 19.30 -3.24
N ALA A 740 6.55 18.19 -2.67
CA ALA A 740 7.99 17.95 -2.51
C ALA A 740 8.75 17.90 -3.85
N ALA A 741 8.10 17.51 -4.95
CA ALA A 741 8.73 17.50 -6.28
C ALA A 741 8.98 18.92 -6.79
N ASP A 742 8.14 19.92 -6.48
CA ASP A 742 8.39 21.32 -6.84
C ASP A 742 9.70 21.84 -6.21
N LEU A 743 10.02 21.42 -4.97
CA LEU A 743 11.27 21.79 -4.29
C LEU A 743 12.52 21.26 -5.00
N VAL A 744 12.39 20.11 -5.68
CA VAL A 744 13.48 19.44 -6.40
C VAL A 744 13.61 19.94 -7.83
N LEU A 745 12.48 20.04 -8.54
CA LEU A 745 12.44 20.32 -9.98
C LEU A 745 12.61 21.81 -10.29
N SER A 746 12.06 22.70 -9.46
CA SER A 746 12.21 24.14 -9.66
C SER A 746 13.62 24.59 -9.32
N ASP A 747 14.17 25.57 -10.05
CA ASP A 747 15.47 26.17 -9.71
C ASP A 747 15.35 27.11 -8.50
N GLN A 748 14.27 27.87 -8.40
CA GLN A 748 13.93 28.72 -7.26
C GLN A 748 12.47 28.52 -6.87
N VAL A 749 12.19 28.41 -5.58
CA VAL A 749 10.81 28.31 -5.06
C VAL A 749 10.56 29.53 -4.16
N PRO A 750 9.43 30.25 -4.32
CA PRO A 750 9.07 31.35 -3.43
C PRO A 750 9.13 30.94 -1.96
N ARG A 751 9.63 31.84 -1.10
CA ARG A 751 9.89 31.55 0.32
C ARG A 751 8.65 31.01 1.04
N GLU A 752 7.50 31.62 0.82
CA GLU A 752 6.24 31.24 1.46
C GLU A 752 5.81 29.82 1.07
N THR A 753 5.84 29.49 -0.23
CA THR A 753 5.53 28.14 -0.75
C THR A 753 6.52 27.11 -0.23
N ARG A 754 7.82 27.42 -0.28
CA ARG A 754 8.89 26.56 0.22
C ARG A 754 8.67 26.22 1.70
N ASP A 755 8.43 27.23 2.52
CA ASP A 755 8.27 27.07 3.96
C ASP A 755 6.96 26.34 4.30
N SER A 756 5.90 26.54 3.52
CA SER A 756 4.64 25.79 3.66
C SER A 756 4.84 24.29 3.42
N ILE A 757 5.42 23.92 2.27
CA ILE A 757 5.64 22.52 1.90
C ILE A 757 6.54 21.81 2.93
N LEU A 758 7.59 22.47 3.40
CA LEU A 758 8.52 21.88 4.36
C LEU A 758 7.92 21.75 5.76
N ARG A 759 7.14 22.72 6.22
CA ARG A 759 6.42 22.60 7.50
C ARG A 759 5.36 21.50 7.45
N GLU A 760 4.65 21.35 6.34
CA GLU A 760 3.70 20.25 6.13
C GLU A 760 4.38 18.87 6.14
N GLY A 761 5.63 18.80 5.69
CA GLY A 761 6.52 17.64 5.77
C GLY A 761 7.12 17.37 7.15
N GLY A 762 6.90 18.27 8.13
CA GLY A 762 7.36 18.13 9.50
C GLY A 762 8.76 18.68 9.79
N PHE A 763 9.31 19.53 8.92
CA PHE A 763 10.62 20.16 9.14
C PHE A 763 10.50 21.46 9.94
N ASP A 764 11.28 21.59 11.01
CA ASP A 764 11.31 22.82 11.81
C ASP A 764 12.27 23.86 11.21
N HIS A 765 13.22 23.43 10.38
CA HIS A 765 14.21 24.31 9.73
C HIS A 765 14.10 24.29 8.19
N PRO A 766 13.07 24.95 7.60
CA PRO A 766 12.82 24.93 6.16
C PRO A 766 14.02 25.33 5.29
N GLU A 767 14.78 26.36 5.67
CA GLU A 767 15.93 26.81 4.88
C GLU A 767 17.01 25.74 4.73
N ARG A 768 17.32 25.05 5.83
CA ARG A 768 18.29 23.95 5.84
C ARG A 768 17.74 22.72 5.12
N ALA A 769 16.46 22.37 5.35
CA ALA A 769 15.83 21.26 4.67
C ALA A 769 15.81 21.45 3.15
N TYR A 770 15.52 22.66 2.67
CA TYR A 770 15.57 23.00 1.26
C TYR A 770 16.99 22.85 0.68
N ALA A 771 18.02 23.32 1.40
CA ALA A 771 19.41 23.15 0.97
C ALA A 771 19.80 21.67 0.84
N ASN A 772 19.38 20.82 1.78
CA ASN A 772 19.64 19.37 1.73
C ASN A 772 18.95 18.72 0.52
N ILE A 773 17.68 19.06 0.28
CA ILE A 773 16.89 18.57 -0.87
C ILE A 773 17.56 18.97 -2.19
N LYS A 774 18.03 20.20 -2.31
CA LYS A 774 18.77 20.68 -3.48
C LYS A 774 20.09 19.95 -3.68
N SER A 775 20.86 19.75 -2.61
CA SER A 775 22.12 19.01 -2.68
C SER A 775 21.92 17.54 -3.09
N MET A 776 20.82 16.92 -2.67
CA MET A 776 20.50 15.54 -3.03
C MET A 776 19.93 15.41 -4.45
N GLY A 777 19.12 16.37 -4.90
CA GLY A 777 18.55 16.39 -6.24
C GLY A 777 19.59 16.47 -7.36
N GLY A 778 20.67 17.25 -7.19
CA GLY A 778 21.69 17.37 -8.23
C GLY A 778 21.13 17.92 -9.56
N GLY A 779 21.55 17.36 -10.70
CA GLY A 779 21.06 17.71 -12.05
C GLY A 779 20.82 16.47 -12.90
N GLY A 780 20.25 16.65 -14.10
CA GLY A 780 20.00 15.57 -15.05
C GLY A 780 19.03 14.49 -14.53
N ALA A 781 19.25 13.24 -14.95
CA ALA A 781 18.43 12.08 -14.57
C ALA A 781 18.29 11.90 -13.05
N ARG A 782 19.36 12.17 -12.29
CA ARG A 782 19.35 12.14 -10.82
C ARG A 782 18.27 13.04 -10.22
N ARG A 783 18.08 14.25 -10.77
CA ARG A 783 17.07 15.21 -10.29
C ARG A 783 15.67 14.68 -10.52
N ALA A 784 15.41 14.10 -11.69
CA ALA A 784 14.11 13.54 -12.03
C ALA A 784 13.72 12.35 -11.13
N ILE A 785 14.66 11.43 -10.88
CA ILE A 785 14.41 10.27 -10.01
C ILE A 785 14.25 10.71 -8.55
N PHE A 786 15.07 11.66 -8.09
CA PHE A 786 14.97 12.18 -6.73
C PHE A 786 13.66 12.93 -6.48
N ALA A 787 13.09 13.61 -7.48
CA ALA A 787 11.79 14.28 -7.34
C ALA A 787 10.67 13.29 -6.97
N LYS A 788 10.63 12.11 -7.62
CA LYS A 788 9.70 11.03 -7.26
C LYS A 788 10.00 10.46 -5.88
N LEU A 789 11.28 10.23 -5.57
CA LEU A 789 11.70 9.69 -4.27
C LEU A 789 11.41 10.66 -3.11
N ALA A 790 11.50 11.97 -3.34
CA ALA A 790 11.22 13.00 -2.36
C ALA A 790 9.73 12.99 -1.95
N LEU A 791 8.81 12.78 -2.89
CA LEU A 791 7.38 12.64 -2.60
C LEU A 791 7.13 11.48 -1.63
N LEU A 792 7.72 10.31 -1.89
CA LEU A 792 7.62 9.14 -1.00
C LEU A 792 8.31 9.39 0.35
N ALA A 793 9.50 9.98 0.35
CA ALA A 793 10.28 10.25 1.55
C ALA A 793 9.58 11.24 2.49
N PHE A 794 8.88 12.26 1.96
CA PHE A 794 8.16 13.25 2.77
C PHE A 794 7.05 12.60 3.61
N ASP A 795 6.29 11.67 3.03
CA ASP A 795 5.23 10.95 3.76
C ASP A 795 5.80 10.10 4.91
N ILE A 796 6.97 9.49 4.67
CA ILE A 796 7.69 8.71 5.70
C ILE A 796 8.24 9.65 6.77
N LEU A 797 8.96 10.71 6.37
CA LEU A 797 9.64 11.65 7.26
C LEU A 797 8.67 12.35 8.21
N LYS A 798 7.48 12.75 7.73
CA LYS A 798 6.44 13.38 8.55
C LYS A 798 6.08 12.57 9.81
N ARG A 799 6.17 11.24 9.70
CA ARG A 799 5.85 10.30 10.79
C ARG A 799 7.06 9.99 11.68
N LYS A 800 8.26 10.40 11.32
CA LYS A 800 9.50 10.15 12.07
C LYS A 800 9.67 11.14 13.23
N PRO A 801 10.41 10.75 14.29
CA PRO A 801 10.57 11.57 15.50
C PRO A 801 11.37 12.86 15.26
N ASP A 802 12.32 12.85 14.33
CA ASP A 802 13.16 14.00 13.98
C ASP A 802 13.44 14.04 12.46
N PRO A 803 12.56 14.69 11.68
CA PRO A 803 12.70 14.78 10.22
C PRO A 803 13.93 15.59 9.78
N ASP A 804 14.29 16.64 10.52
CA ASP A 804 15.46 17.47 10.21
C ASP A 804 16.77 16.67 10.35
N MET A 805 16.94 15.94 11.46
CA MET A 805 18.10 15.07 11.66
C MET A 805 18.16 13.98 10.58
N ALA A 806 17.01 13.40 10.24
CA ALA A 806 16.93 12.37 9.22
C ALA A 806 17.41 12.86 7.85
N LEU A 807 16.94 14.05 7.45
CA LEU A 807 17.29 14.64 6.16
C LEU A 807 18.77 15.04 6.08
N ASN A 808 19.34 15.58 7.17
CA ASN A 808 20.77 15.88 7.26
C ASN A 808 21.63 14.61 7.11
N ASN A 809 21.26 13.54 7.81
CA ASN A 809 21.99 12.27 7.74
C ASN A 809 21.83 11.58 6.38
N TRP A 810 20.67 11.73 5.73
CA TRP A 810 20.46 11.21 4.38
C TRP A 810 21.32 11.92 3.34
N GLU A 811 21.43 13.26 3.41
CA GLU A 811 22.33 14.01 2.55
C GLU A 811 23.79 13.56 2.72
N ARG A 812 24.26 13.43 3.96
CA ARG A 812 25.61 12.92 4.28
C ARG A 812 25.84 11.51 3.72
N PHE A 813 24.84 10.64 3.83
CA PHE A 813 24.90 9.27 3.32
C PHE A 813 24.96 9.24 1.80
N VAL A 814 24.13 10.04 1.11
CA VAL A 814 24.14 10.16 -0.35
C VAL A 814 25.50 10.64 -0.85
N ARG A 815 26.15 11.58 -0.16
CA ARG A 815 27.51 12.06 -0.49
C ARG A 815 28.58 10.97 -0.34
N ALA A 816 28.36 9.99 0.54
CA ALA A 816 29.25 8.86 0.73
C ALA A 816 29.01 7.70 -0.26
N GLN A 817 27.92 7.74 -1.05
CA GLN A 817 27.65 6.73 -2.08
C GLN A 817 28.52 6.92 -3.31
N VAL A 818 28.85 5.80 -3.97
CA VAL A 818 29.50 5.81 -5.29
C VAL A 818 28.58 6.38 -6.37
N SER A 819 27.29 6.01 -6.33
CA SER A 819 26.26 6.51 -7.25
C SER A 819 24.95 6.77 -6.52
N ALA A 820 24.60 8.06 -6.42
CA ALA A 820 23.31 8.49 -5.86
C ALA A 820 22.13 8.02 -6.72
N GLU A 821 22.28 8.04 -8.04
CA GLU A 821 21.23 7.63 -8.99
C GLU A 821 20.86 6.16 -8.84
N PHE A 822 21.86 5.27 -8.81
CA PHE A 822 21.63 3.84 -8.54
C PHE A 822 20.94 3.63 -7.19
N HIS A 823 21.38 4.37 -6.17
CA HIS A 823 20.77 4.29 -4.86
C HIS A 823 19.30 4.74 -4.87
N TYR A 824 18.93 5.80 -5.58
CA TYR A 824 17.55 6.26 -5.67
C TYR A 824 16.65 5.27 -6.42
N HIS A 825 17.14 4.67 -7.50
CA HIS A 825 16.42 3.56 -8.16
C HIS A 825 16.21 2.39 -7.21
N LEU A 826 17.23 2.01 -6.44
CA LEU A 826 17.12 0.93 -5.46
C LEU A 826 16.06 1.25 -4.40
N LEU A 827 16.02 2.47 -3.88
CA LEU A 827 15.04 2.89 -2.87
C LEU A 827 13.61 2.95 -3.41
N LEU A 828 13.40 3.44 -4.64
CA LEU A 828 12.08 3.38 -5.30
C LEU A 828 11.68 1.92 -5.58
N SER A 829 12.66 1.06 -5.88
CA SER A 829 12.45 -0.37 -6.10
C SER A 829 12.26 -1.20 -4.83
N GLN A 830 12.55 -0.62 -3.65
CA GLN A 830 12.44 -1.26 -2.34
C GLN A 830 12.02 -0.23 -1.28
N PRO A 831 10.77 0.27 -1.27
CA PRO A 831 10.32 1.33 -0.36
C PRO A 831 10.56 1.03 1.13
N ARG A 832 10.46 -0.25 1.53
CA ARG A 832 10.78 -0.65 2.90
C ARG A 832 12.22 -0.31 3.29
N ARG A 833 13.17 -0.39 2.35
CA ARG A 833 14.56 0.01 2.57
C ARG A 833 14.69 1.51 2.84
N LEU A 834 13.90 2.35 2.15
CA LEU A 834 13.81 3.78 2.44
C LEU A 834 13.23 4.03 3.84
N GLU A 835 12.19 3.32 4.23
CA GLU A 835 11.60 3.45 5.57
C GLU A 835 12.57 3.10 6.70
N LEU A 836 13.36 2.03 6.53
CA LEU A 836 14.40 1.62 7.47
C LEU A 836 15.51 2.66 7.52
N LEU A 837 16.01 3.11 6.36
CA LEU A 837 17.05 4.13 6.26
C LEU A 837 16.66 5.43 6.97
N LEU A 838 15.48 5.97 6.66
CA LEU A 838 14.96 7.18 7.28
C LEU A 838 14.60 6.98 8.77
N GLY A 839 14.19 5.77 9.14
CA GLY A 839 13.97 5.39 10.54
C GLY A 839 15.26 5.46 11.36
N ILE A 840 16.35 4.90 10.85
CA ILE A 840 17.68 4.97 11.47
C ILE A 840 18.14 6.43 11.55
N PHE A 841 18.03 7.18 10.46
CA PHE A 841 18.49 8.57 10.39
C PHE A 841 17.72 9.53 11.28
N ALA A 842 16.44 9.25 11.57
CA ALA A 842 15.65 9.99 12.56
C ALA A 842 15.83 9.48 14.01
N GLY A 843 16.24 8.22 14.15
CA GLY A 843 16.27 7.51 15.43
C GLY A 843 17.58 7.64 16.19
N SER A 844 18.72 7.67 15.48
CA SER A 844 20.05 7.65 16.11
C SER A 844 21.13 8.31 15.24
N GLN A 845 21.83 9.30 15.79
CA GLN A 845 23.00 9.90 15.16
C GLN A 845 24.17 8.91 15.10
N PHE A 846 24.38 8.12 16.16
CA PHE A 846 25.40 7.08 16.22
C PHE A 846 25.26 6.04 15.09
N LEU A 847 24.05 5.51 14.89
CA LEU A 847 23.81 4.54 13.81
C LEU A 847 23.85 5.18 12.43
N SER A 848 23.46 6.46 12.32
CA SER A 848 23.61 7.24 11.09
C SER A 848 25.07 7.37 10.69
N ASP A 849 25.94 7.73 11.64
CA ASP A 849 27.38 7.85 11.39
C ASP A 849 28.01 6.50 11.03
N ALA A 850 27.51 5.40 11.59
CA ALA A 850 27.92 4.05 11.21
C ALA A 850 27.61 3.75 9.73
N LEU A 851 26.41 4.12 9.26
CA LEU A 851 25.99 3.98 7.86
C LEU A 851 26.74 4.92 6.91
N VAL A 852 26.94 6.19 7.28
CA VAL A 852 27.69 7.14 6.46
C VAL A 852 29.13 6.69 6.29
N ARG A 853 29.76 6.16 7.35
CA ARG A 853 31.13 5.64 7.30
C ARG A 853 31.21 4.32 6.51
N ASN A 854 30.17 3.49 6.55
CA ASN A 854 30.13 2.20 5.86
C ASN A 854 28.81 2.00 5.11
N PRO A 855 28.62 2.64 3.94
CA PRO A 855 27.40 2.55 3.13
C PRO A 855 26.84 1.15 2.90
N GLY A 856 27.72 0.16 2.67
CA GLY A 856 27.33 -1.24 2.43
C GLY A 856 26.70 -1.94 3.64
N PHE A 857 26.76 -1.35 4.84
CA PHE A 857 26.03 -1.89 5.99
C PHE A 857 24.52 -1.81 5.82
N LEU A 858 24.01 -0.94 4.94
CA LEU A 858 22.57 -0.85 4.67
C LEU A 858 22.02 -2.14 4.07
N ASP A 859 22.79 -2.85 3.22
CA ASP A 859 22.35 -4.13 2.65
C ASP A 859 22.08 -5.16 3.75
N TRP A 860 22.96 -5.19 4.74
CA TRP A 860 22.86 -6.09 5.88
C TRP A 860 21.77 -5.67 6.87
N ALA A 861 21.61 -4.36 7.08
CA ALA A 861 20.59 -3.79 7.96
C ALA A 861 19.18 -3.79 7.36
N ALA A 862 19.03 -4.13 6.07
CA ALA A 862 17.76 -4.23 5.37
C ALA A 862 17.35 -5.67 5.02
N ASP A 863 18.20 -6.67 5.30
CA ASP A 863 17.94 -8.07 5.02
C ASP A 863 16.93 -8.67 6.02
N PRO A 864 15.73 -9.09 5.59
CA PRO A 864 14.72 -9.68 6.47
C PRO A 864 15.20 -10.92 7.22
N GLN A 865 16.00 -11.80 6.58
CA GLN A 865 16.46 -13.04 7.20
C GLN A 865 17.35 -12.78 8.41
N LEU A 866 18.17 -11.73 8.32
CA LEU A 866 19.07 -11.30 9.40
C LEU A 866 18.34 -10.49 10.47
N LEU A 867 17.32 -9.71 10.09
CA LEU A 867 16.57 -8.87 11.01
C LEU A 867 15.62 -9.68 11.90
N HIS A 868 14.97 -10.73 11.38
CA HIS A 868 13.98 -11.49 12.14
C HIS A 868 14.62 -12.56 13.06
N ARG A 869 15.80 -13.09 12.72
CA ARG A 869 16.49 -14.08 13.55
C ARG A 869 17.25 -13.44 14.73
N LEU A 870 17.03 -13.95 15.94
CA LEU A 870 17.92 -13.69 17.08
C LEU A 870 19.26 -14.39 16.83
N ARG A 871 20.37 -13.65 16.81
CA ARG A 871 21.70 -14.27 16.68
C ARG A 871 22.12 -14.87 18.00
N GLU A 872 22.60 -16.10 17.98
CA GLU A 872 23.18 -16.73 19.16
C GLU A 872 24.63 -16.28 19.35
N THR A 873 25.13 -16.35 20.58
CA THR A 873 26.52 -16.03 20.91
C THR A 873 27.49 -16.84 20.04
N ARG A 874 27.19 -18.13 19.81
CA ARG A 874 27.98 -19.04 18.98
C ARG A 874 28.09 -18.58 17.54
N ASP A 875 27.00 -18.11 16.93
CA ASP A 875 27.00 -17.63 15.54
C ASP A 875 27.98 -16.45 15.36
N ILE A 876 28.08 -15.59 16.38
CA ILE A 876 28.97 -14.41 16.39
C ILE A 876 30.41 -14.84 16.65
N GLU A 877 30.64 -15.75 17.60
CA GLU A 877 31.96 -16.33 17.89
C GLU A 877 32.57 -17.02 16.67
N GLU A 878 31.80 -17.84 15.95
CA GLU A 878 32.27 -18.54 14.74
C GLU A 878 32.67 -17.56 13.62
N GLU A 879 31.96 -16.43 13.49
CA GLU A 879 32.33 -15.37 12.55
C GLU A 879 33.63 -14.67 12.99
N LEU A 880 33.76 -14.30 14.26
CA LEU A 880 34.95 -13.67 14.83
C LEU A 880 36.20 -14.58 14.71
N ASN A 881 36.05 -15.88 14.94
CA ASN A 881 37.12 -16.86 14.84
C ASN A 881 37.60 -17.02 13.38
N ARG A 882 36.67 -17.09 12.42
CA ARG A 882 37.01 -17.11 10.99
C ARG A 882 37.74 -15.83 10.57
N MET A 883 37.28 -14.67 11.04
CA MET A 883 37.97 -13.40 10.80
C MET A 883 39.36 -13.39 11.40
N ALA A 884 39.53 -13.93 12.63
CA ALA A 884 40.82 -14.01 13.30
C ALA A 884 41.84 -14.83 12.52
N ALA A 885 41.43 -15.98 11.97
CA ALA A 885 42.27 -16.85 11.16
C ALA A 885 42.73 -16.21 9.83
N ALA A 886 41.93 -15.29 9.28
CA ALA A 886 42.24 -14.60 8.03
C ALA A 886 43.05 -13.29 8.19
N CYS A 887 43.33 -12.85 9.42
CA CYS A 887 44.07 -11.62 9.67
C CYS A 887 45.58 -11.87 9.76
N SER A 888 46.36 -10.94 9.21
CA SER A 888 47.83 -10.99 9.21
C SER A 888 48.44 -10.48 10.51
N SER A 889 47.73 -9.63 11.26
CA SER A 889 48.21 -9.00 12.48
C SER A 889 47.13 -8.89 13.57
N HIS A 890 47.56 -8.64 14.81
CA HIS A 890 46.65 -8.42 15.94
C HIS A 890 45.84 -7.13 15.77
N GLY A 891 46.47 -6.04 15.32
CA GLY A 891 45.80 -4.76 15.07
C GLY A 891 44.71 -4.85 14.00
N GLU A 892 44.99 -5.54 12.89
CA GLU A 892 43.99 -5.79 11.84
C GLU A 892 42.75 -6.52 12.39
N TRP A 893 42.98 -7.56 13.21
CA TRP A 893 41.88 -8.29 13.83
C TRP A 893 41.06 -7.43 14.80
N LEU A 894 41.71 -6.56 15.59
CA LEU A 894 41.02 -5.62 16.46
C LEU A 894 40.12 -4.64 15.69
N ASN A 895 40.55 -4.19 14.51
CA ASN A 895 39.74 -3.34 13.63
C ASN A 895 38.54 -4.11 13.05
N ARG A 896 38.74 -5.35 12.58
CA ARG A 896 37.65 -6.20 12.08
C ARG A 896 36.61 -6.52 13.17
N LEU A 897 37.06 -6.81 14.39
CA LEU A 897 36.20 -7.05 15.54
C LEU A 897 35.31 -5.83 15.85
N ARG A 898 35.88 -4.63 15.86
CA ARG A 898 35.14 -3.37 16.09
C ARG A 898 34.17 -3.05 14.96
N ARG A 899 34.56 -3.33 13.71
CA ARG A 899 33.68 -3.20 12.55
C ARG A 899 32.49 -4.16 12.64
N LEU A 900 32.71 -5.40 13.09
CA LEU A 900 31.64 -6.37 13.38
C LEU A 900 30.73 -5.85 14.51
N ARG A 901 31.28 -5.38 15.64
CA ARG A 901 30.48 -4.79 16.74
C ARG A 901 29.58 -3.67 16.22
N ARG A 902 30.11 -2.76 15.40
CA ARG A 902 29.34 -1.65 14.82
C ARG A 902 28.24 -2.14 13.88
N ARG A 903 28.56 -3.14 13.04
CA ARG A 903 27.58 -3.78 12.16
C ARG A 903 26.45 -4.40 12.98
N GLU A 904 26.75 -5.17 14.03
CA GLU A 904 25.75 -5.76 14.92
C GLU A 904 24.93 -4.70 15.68
N MET A 905 25.54 -3.59 16.12
CA MET A 905 24.80 -2.48 16.73
C MET A 905 23.79 -1.88 15.78
N LEU A 906 24.14 -1.79 14.49
CA LEU A 906 23.20 -1.34 13.49
C LEU A 906 22.01 -2.30 13.37
N ARG A 907 22.22 -3.62 13.26
CA ARG A 907 21.09 -4.58 13.18
C ARG A 907 20.22 -4.55 14.43
N ILE A 908 20.82 -4.54 15.62
CA ILE A 908 20.07 -4.46 16.88
C ILE A 908 19.28 -3.14 16.92
N GLY A 909 19.91 -2.03 16.54
CA GLY A 909 19.26 -0.72 16.43
C GLY A 909 18.14 -0.65 15.40
N VAL A 910 18.26 -1.32 14.25
CA VAL A 910 17.17 -1.42 13.26
C VAL A 910 15.99 -2.19 13.84
N ARG A 911 16.25 -3.34 14.48
CA ARG A 911 15.21 -4.13 15.16
C ARG A 911 14.48 -3.30 16.21
N ASP A 912 15.24 -2.54 16.99
CA ASP A 912 14.75 -1.71 18.08
C ASP A 912 13.94 -0.49 17.60
N ILE A 913 14.50 0.31 16.68
CA ILE A 913 13.91 1.57 16.21
C ILE A 913 12.82 1.34 15.16
N CYS A 914 13.05 0.41 14.22
CA CYS A 914 12.22 0.31 13.01
C CYS A 914 11.26 -0.88 13.00
N LEU A 915 11.57 -1.95 13.73
CA LEU A 915 10.75 -3.18 13.77
C LEU A 915 10.01 -3.39 15.09
N GLY A 916 10.25 -2.55 16.10
CA GLY A 916 9.57 -2.62 17.39
C GLY A 916 9.94 -3.86 18.22
N ALA A 917 11.17 -4.36 18.11
CA ALA A 917 11.65 -5.45 18.96
C ALA A 917 11.52 -5.08 20.45
N SER A 918 11.15 -6.07 21.27
CA SER A 918 10.90 -5.82 22.69
C SER A 918 12.19 -5.40 23.40
N THR A 919 12.08 -4.52 24.40
CA THR A 919 13.24 -4.09 25.21
C THR A 919 14.01 -5.29 25.80
N ARG A 920 13.29 -6.37 26.14
CA ARG A 920 13.89 -7.62 26.65
C ARG A 920 14.80 -8.29 25.62
N GLU A 921 14.34 -8.40 24.37
CA GLU A 921 15.14 -8.96 23.28
C GLU A 921 16.36 -8.10 22.97
N VAL A 922 16.20 -6.78 22.94
CA VAL A 922 17.30 -5.84 22.69
C VAL A 922 18.38 -5.98 23.76
N MET A 923 18.00 -6.03 25.04
CA MET A 923 18.95 -6.25 26.14
C MET A 923 19.71 -7.58 26.02
N LEU A 924 19.01 -8.64 25.60
CA LEU A 924 19.61 -9.95 25.40
C LEU A 924 20.58 -9.96 24.21
N ASP A 925 20.20 -9.37 23.08
CA ASP A 925 21.06 -9.27 21.88
C ASP A 925 22.35 -8.46 22.18
N LEU A 926 22.24 -7.36 22.91
CA LEU A 926 23.39 -6.56 23.35
C LEU A 926 24.31 -7.37 24.29
N SER A 927 23.72 -8.13 25.21
CA SER A 927 24.45 -8.98 26.16
C SER A 927 25.18 -10.13 25.45
N ARG A 928 24.51 -10.78 24.49
CA ARG A 928 25.09 -11.85 23.66
C ARG A 928 26.25 -11.37 22.81
N LEU A 929 26.14 -10.18 22.21
CA LEU A 929 27.25 -9.62 21.45
C LEU A 929 28.47 -9.35 22.35
N ALA A 930 28.25 -8.72 23.51
CA ALA A 930 29.34 -8.45 24.45
C ALA A 930 30.01 -9.75 24.91
N GLU A 931 29.22 -10.77 25.25
CA GLU A 931 29.71 -12.09 25.65
C GLU A 931 30.53 -12.76 24.53
N ALA A 932 30.03 -12.76 23.29
CA ALA A 932 30.74 -13.33 22.15
C ALA A 932 32.09 -12.64 21.90
N ILE A 933 32.12 -11.30 22.01
CA ILE A 933 33.35 -10.52 21.85
C ILE A 933 34.35 -10.81 22.97
N VAL A 934 33.91 -10.85 24.23
CA VAL A 934 34.79 -11.20 25.37
C VAL A 934 35.37 -12.61 25.20
N ARG A 935 34.56 -13.58 24.77
CA ARG A 935 35.00 -14.96 24.51
C ARG A 935 36.03 -15.04 23.40
N ALA A 936 35.79 -14.41 22.26
CA ALA A 936 36.72 -14.39 21.14
C ALA A 936 38.06 -13.73 21.53
N VAL A 937 38.01 -12.65 22.31
CA VAL A 937 39.23 -11.98 22.79
C VAL A 937 40.02 -12.84 23.76
N LEU A 938 39.34 -13.46 24.73
CA LEU A 938 40.00 -14.38 25.65
C LEU A 938 40.60 -15.57 24.91
N GLU A 939 39.86 -16.20 24.01
CA GLU A 939 40.30 -17.38 23.26
C GLU A 939 41.58 -17.08 22.48
N LYS A 940 41.65 -15.93 21.80
CA LYS A 940 42.84 -15.53 21.06
C LYS A 940 44.05 -15.27 21.97
N ARG A 941 43.83 -14.66 23.14
CA ARG A 941 44.92 -14.34 24.09
C ARG A 941 45.42 -15.57 24.82
N ILE A 942 44.52 -16.44 25.25
CA ILE A 942 44.87 -17.64 26.03
C ILE A 942 45.60 -18.70 25.21
N GLN A 943 45.45 -18.70 23.87
CA GLN A 943 46.23 -19.55 22.96
C GLN A 943 47.74 -19.33 23.07
N LYS A 944 48.20 -18.15 23.50
CA LYS A 944 49.62 -17.86 23.76
C LYS A 944 50.13 -18.50 25.07
N HIS A 945 49.24 -19.12 25.84
CA HIS A 945 49.51 -19.71 27.15
C HIS A 945 48.99 -21.17 27.20
N PRO A 946 49.62 -22.10 26.45
CA PRO A 946 49.18 -23.50 26.39
C PRO A 946 49.12 -24.15 27.78
N GLY A 947 48.10 -24.97 28.02
CA GLY A 947 47.87 -25.67 29.30
C GLY A 947 47.16 -24.85 30.39
N ARG A 948 46.92 -23.54 30.17
CA ARG A 948 46.31 -22.66 31.19
C ARG A 948 44.80 -22.38 30.99
N LYS A 949 44.23 -22.84 29.87
CA LYS A 949 42.81 -22.62 29.52
C LYS A 949 41.84 -23.18 30.56
N ASP A 950 42.12 -24.38 31.06
CA ASP A 950 41.25 -25.04 32.04
C ASP A 950 41.40 -24.48 33.47
N ARG A 951 42.37 -23.59 33.71
CA ARG A 951 42.63 -22.99 35.03
C ARG A 951 42.05 -21.58 35.19
N PHE A 952 41.45 -20.97 34.16
CA PHE A 952 41.03 -19.58 34.18
C PHE A 952 39.59 -19.38 33.72
N CYS A 953 38.85 -18.51 34.40
CA CYS A 953 37.47 -18.16 34.09
C CYS A 953 37.28 -16.64 34.23
N ILE A 954 36.49 -16.05 33.33
CA ILE A 954 35.98 -14.69 33.46
C ILE A 954 34.51 -14.77 33.84
N MET A 955 34.18 -14.11 34.96
CA MET A 955 32.83 -13.89 35.43
C MET A 955 32.35 -12.52 34.96
N ALA A 956 31.08 -12.43 34.54
CA ALA A 956 30.41 -11.15 34.38
C ALA A 956 29.59 -10.84 35.63
N LEU A 957 29.54 -9.57 36.00
CA LEU A 957 28.67 -9.02 37.02
C LEU A 957 27.72 -7.97 36.40
N GLY A 958 26.94 -7.30 37.26
CA GLY A 958 26.14 -6.15 36.85
C GLY A 958 25.16 -6.48 35.72
N LYS A 959 25.06 -5.57 34.75
CA LYS A 959 24.11 -5.70 33.63
C LYS A 959 24.45 -6.86 32.70
N LEU A 960 25.73 -7.11 32.41
CA LEU A 960 26.14 -8.24 31.55
C LEU A 960 25.81 -9.58 32.21
N GLY A 961 26.09 -9.70 33.51
CA GLY A 961 25.77 -10.89 34.29
C GLY A 961 24.28 -11.22 34.33
N GLY A 962 23.43 -10.19 34.39
CA GLY A 962 21.96 -10.32 34.34
C GLY A 962 21.33 -10.47 32.95
N HIS A 963 22.11 -10.40 31.86
CA HIS A 963 21.61 -10.28 30.47
C HIS A 963 20.75 -9.03 30.21
N GLU A 964 21.19 -7.90 30.77
CA GLU A 964 20.46 -6.63 30.81
C GLU A 964 21.31 -5.46 30.27
N LEU A 965 22.22 -5.72 29.33
CA LEU A 965 23.00 -4.64 28.71
C LEU A 965 22.12 -3.66 27.92
N ASN A 966 22.59 -2.41 27.86
CA ASN A 966 22.05 -1.35 27.03
C ASN A 966 23.16 -0.84 26.09
N TYR A 967 22.82 0.01 25.11
CA TYR A 967 23.73 0.44 24.05
C TYR A 967 25.07 1.00 24.53
N SER A 968 25.06 1.85 25.57
CA SER A 968 26.27 2.48 26.12
C SER A 968 26.64 1.92 27.50
N SER A 969 26.33 0.66 27.80
CA SER A 969 26.72 0.03 29.07
C SER A 969 28.22 -0.28 29.13
N ASP A 970 28.79 -0.15 30.33
CA ASP A 970 30.08 -0.77 30.66
C ASP A 970 29.87 -2.27 30.88
N ILE A 971 30.94 -3.06 30.68
CA ILE A 971 30.93 -4.50 31.00
C ILE A 971 31.73 -4.76 32.27
N ASP A 972 31.04 -5.22 33.31
CA ASP A 972 31.62 -5.54 34.61
C ASP A 972 32.20 -6.97 34.59
N LEU A 973 33.52 -7.11 34.68
CA LEU A 973 34.21 -8.40 34.60
C LEU A 973 35.07 -8.68 35.84
N LEU A 974 35.15 -9.96 36.21
CA LEU A 974 36.01 -10.48 37.27
C LEU A 974 36.76 -11.72 36.77
N GLY A 975 38.09 -11.67 36.77
CA GLY A 975 38.92 -12.83 36.48
C GLY A 975 39.06 -13.73 37.72
N LEU A 976 39.04 -15.04 37.51
CA LEU A 976 39.23 -16.05 38.55
C LEU A 976 40.10 -17.17 38.00
N TRP A 977 41.03 -17.68 38.80
CA TRP A 977 41.85 -18.83 38.43
C TRP A 977 41.93 -19.90 39.53
N ARG A 978 42.17 -21.15 39.13
CA ARG A 978 42.26 -22.31 40.03
C ARG A 978 43.68 -22.50 40.56
N ASP A 979 43.89 -22.24 41.84
CA ASP A 979 45.11 -22.56 42.59
C ASP A 979 45.14 -24.03 43.01
N GLU A 980 46.36 -24.57 43.17
CA GLU A 980 46.56 -25.84 43.85
C GLU A 980 46.53 -25.64 45.37
N ALA A 981 45.73 -26.45 46.06
CA ALA A 981 45.55 -26.33 47.50
C ALA A 981 46.90 -26.40 48.25
N GLY A 982 47.24 -25.32 48.96
CA GLY A 982 48.43 -25.23 49.80
C GLY A 982 49.72 -24.80 49.09
N LYS A 983 49.68 -24.40 47.81
CA LYS A 983 50.85 -23.88 47.08
C LYS A 983 50.64 -22.42 46.67
N GLU A 984 51.63 -21.57 46.94
CA GLU A 984 51.71 -20.26 46.30
C GLU A 984 52.24 -20.42 44.87
N GLU A 985 51.50 -19.90 43.88
CA GLU A 985 51.91 -19.90 42.47
C GLU A 985 52.04 -18.45 41.94
N PRO A 986 53.10 -17.69 42.33
CA PRO A 986 53.26 -16.29 41.93
C PRO A 986 53.35 -16.08 40.42
N GLU A 987 53.87 -17.07 39.69
CA GLU A 987 53.99 -17.03 38.23
C GLU A 987 52.61 -17.12 37.56
N GLU A 988 51.77 -18.08 37.94
CA GLU A 988 50.41 -18.22 37.40
C GLU A 988 49.56 -16.97 37.68
N LYS A 989 49.67 -16.43 38.90
CA LYS A 989 49.03 -15.16 39.27
C LYS A 989 49.46 -14.01 38.35
N ARG A 990 50.75 -13.87 38.05
CA ARG A 990 51.27 -12.84 37.11
C ARG A 990 50.77 -13.07 35.69
N VAL A 991 50.71 -14.31 35.23
CA VAL A 991 50.24 -14.67 33.89
C VAL A 991 48.77 -14.33 33.72
N PHE A 992 47.90 -14.72 34.66
CA PHE A 992 46.47 -14.41 34.57
C PHE A 992 46.15 -12.93 34.76
N ALA A 993 46.90 -12.22 35.61
CA ALA A 993 46.80 -10.76 35.71
C ALA A 993 47.13 -10.08 34.38
N ARG A 994 48.24 -10.48 33.73
CA ARG A 994 48.61 -9.96 32.41
C ARG A 994 47.57 -10.29 31.35
N LEU A 995 47.04 -11.52 31.35
CA LEU A 995 45.98 -11.94 30.44
C LEU A 995 44.73 -11.05 30.58
N MET A 996 44.35 -10.72 31.81
CA MET A 996 43.21 -9.85 32.09
C MET A 996 43.46 -8.40 31.67
N GLU A 997 44.67 -7.88 31.88
CA GLU A 997 45.11 -6.56 31.40
C GLU A 997 45.10 -6.46 29.87
N GLU A 998 45.61 -7.47 29.17
CA GLU A 998 45.61 -7.53 27.71
C GLU A 998 44.19 -7.62 27.14
N LEU A 999 43.31 -8.40 27.77
CA LEU A 999 41.90 -8.47 27.38
C LEU A 999 41.19 -7.13 27.58
N ARG A 1000 41.44 -6.46 28.72
CA ARG A 1000 40.91 -5.12 28.99
C ARG A 1000 41.37 -4.11 27.93
N SER A 1001 42.66 -4.13 27.59
CA SER A 1001 43.25 -3.28 26.55
C SER A 1001 42.63 -3.55 25.17
N ASP A 1002 42.53 -4.82 24.75
CA ASP A 1002 41.93 -5.19 23.45
C ASP A 1002 40.47 -4.72 23.29
N LEU A 1003 39.71 -4.69 24.39
CA LEU A 1003 38.31 -4.25 24.40
C LEU A 1003 38.15 -2.73 24.49
N SER A 1004 38.95 -2.06 25.31
CA SER A 1004 38.75 -0.65 25.67
C SER A 1004 39.61 0.35 24.89
N ASP A 1005 40.75 -0.06 24.33
CA ASP A 1005 41.64 0.87 23.65
C ASP A 1005 41.07 1.30 22.29
N HIS A 1006 41.38 2.54 21.89
CA HIS A 1006 40.91 3.10 20.63
C HIS A 1006 41.80 2.68 19.47
N THR A 1007 41.16 2.31 18.37
CA THR A 1007 41.76 2.10 17.05
C THR A 1007 41.15 3.10 16.06
N GLU A 1008 41.54 3.03 14.79
CA GLU A 1008 40.84 3.77 13.72
C GLU A 1008 39.33 3.44 13.66
N GLU A 1009 38.93 2.25 14.10
CA GLU A 1009 37.55 1.79 14.19
C GLU A 1009 36.90 2.06 15.57
N GLY A 1010 37.55 2.84 16.44
CA GLY A 1010 37.07 3.15 17.80
C GLY A 1010 37.43 2.06 18.82
N TYR A 1011 36.58 1.86 19.82
CA TYR A 1011 36.72 0.82 20.87
C TYR A 1011 35.58 -0.21 20.80
N ALA A 1012 35.75 -1.37 21.44
CA ALA A 1012 34.71 -2.40 21.48
C ALA A 1012 33.77 -2.21 22.68
N TYR A 1013 34.33 -2.23 23.90
CA TYR A 1013 33.60 -2.01 25.15
C TYR A 1013 34.49 -1.36 26.21
N ARG A 1014 33.87 -0.51 27.05
CA ARG A 1014 34.48 -0.07 28.32
C ARG A 1014 34.37 -1.20 29.33
N VAL A 1015 35.50 -1.63 29.87
CA VAL A 1015 35.57 -2.74 30.84
C VAL A 1015 35.75 -2.17 32.24
N ASP A 1016 34.84 -2.54 33.15
CA ASP A 1016 34.94 -2.21 34.58
C ASP A 1016 35.40 -3.44 35.38
N LEU A 1017 36.50 -3.28 36.12
CA LEU A 1017 37.09 -4.32 36.97
C LEU A 1017 37.02 -3.96 38.46
N ARG A 1018 36.23 -2.94 38.85
CA ARG A 1018 36.17 -2.41 40.22
C ARG A 1018 35.36 -3.26 41.19
N LEU A 1019 34.53 -4.19 40.70
CA LEU A 1019 33.74 -5.10 41.54
C LEU A 1019 34.54 -6.31 42.06
N ARG A 1020 35.85 -6.34 41.85
CA ARG A 1020 36.74 -7.36 42.44
C ARG A 1020 37.00 -7.09 43.93
N PRO A 1021 37.45 -8.10 44.71
CA PRO A 1021 37.78 -7.94 46.12
C PRO A 1021 38.66 -6.72 46.39
N PHE A 1022 38.36 -5.95 47.44
CA PHE A 1022 39.06 -4.69 47.80
C PHE A 1022 39.07 -3.62 46.69
N GLY A 1023 38.25 -3.77 45.65
CA GLY A 1023 38.12 -2.81 44.56
C GLY A 1023 39.43 -2.54 43.83
N ARG A 1024 39.82 -1.27 43.72
CA ARG A 1024 41.03 -0.85 42.98
C ARG A 1024 42.33 -1.30 43.66
N ASP A 1025 42.31 -1.48 44.97
CA ASP A 1025 43.48 -1.82 45.77
C ASP A 1025 43.70 -3.33 45.89
N GLY A 1026 42.73 -4.12 45.41
CA GLY A 1026 42.82 -5.58 45.40
C GLY A 1026 43.41 -6.18 44.13
N GLU A 1027 43.73 -7.45 44.24
CA GLU A 1027 44.32 -8.27 43.17
C GLU A 1027 43.45 -8.24 41.91
N LEU A 1028 44.08 -8.09 40.73
CA LEU A 1028 43.36 -8.03 39.47
C LEU A 1028 42.63 -9.34 39.14
N VAL A 1029 43.27 -10.47 39.47
CA VAL A 1029 42.72 -11.81 39.30
C VAL A 1029 43.01 -12.61 40.58
N PRO A 1030 42.06 -12.65 41.53
CA PRO A 1030 42.20 -13.47 42.73
C PRO A 1030 42.20 -14.96 42.40
N SER A 1031 42.89 -15.76 43.23
CA SER A 1031 42.77 -17.22 43.19
C SER A 1031 41.42 -17.69 43.72
N TRP A 1032 41.03 -18.92 43.38
CA TRP A 1032 39.83 -19.56 43.89
C TRP A 1032 39.72 -19.49 45.40
N SER A 1033 40.71 -20.03 46.11
CA SER A 1033 40.67 -20.09 47.57
C SER A 1033 40.67 -18.70 48.20
N SER A 1034 41.40 -17.73 47.62
CA SER A 1034 41.37 -16.35 48.12
C SER A 1034 40.01 -15.67 47.91
N LEU A 1035 39.36 -15.92 46.77
CA LEU A 1035 38.08 -15.30 46.45
C LEU A 1035 36.95 -15.88 47.31
N VAL A 1036 36.93 -17.20 47.51
CA VAL A 1036 35.97 -17.87 48.41
C VAL A 1036 36.13 -17.32 49.84
N ARG A 1037 37.37 -17.28 50.34
CA ARG A 1037 37.66 -16.74 51.68
C ARG A 1037 37.21 -15.29 51.81
N TYR A 1038 37.46 -14.45 50.81
CA TYR A 1038 37.03 -13.06 50.82
C TYR A 1038 35.50 -12.92 50.99
N TYR A 1039 34.72 -13.69 50.22
CA TYR A 1039 33.26 -13.62 50.29
C TYR A 1039 32.69 -14.04 51.66
N PHE A 1040 33.32 -15.00 52.34
CA PHE A 1040 32.88 -15.43 53.68
C PHE A 1040 33.41 -14.56 54.82
N ASP A 1041 34.65 -14.08 54.73
CA ASP A 1041 35.34 -13.41 55.84
C ASP A 1041 35.20 -11.88 55.81
N ALA A 1042 35.13 -11.27 54.61
CA ALA A 1042 35.36 -9.82 54.45
C ALA A 1042 34.34 -9.08 53.56
N ALA A 1043 33.62 -9.78 52.68
CA ALA A 1043 32.70 -9.12 51.74
C ALA A 1043 31.57 -8.37 52.46
N SER A 1044 31.38 -7.12 52.04
CA SER A 1044 30.25 -6.31 52.48
C SER A 1044 28.94 -6.81 51.89
N LEU A 1045 27.82 -6.53 52.56
CA LEU A 1045 26.48 -6.98 52.11
C LEU A 1045 26.13 -6.51 50.68
N TRP A 1046 26.61 -5.35 50.25
CA TRP A 1046 26.41 -4.89 48.87
C TRP A 1046 27.19 -5.71 47.83
N GLU A 1047 28.34 -6.28 48.19
CA GLU A 1047 29.12 -7.17 47.31
C GLU A 1047 28.44 -8.52 47.18
N VAL A 1048 27.82 -9.00 48.27
CA VAL A 1048 26.92 -10.17 48.25
C VAL A 1048 25.70 -9.92 47.36
N GLN A 1049 25.13 -8.72 47.44
CA GLN A 1049 24.02 -8.31 46.56
C GLN A 1049 24.44 -8.25 45.09
N ALA A 1050 25.63 -7.71 44.78
CA ALA A 1050 26.16 -7.70 43.42
C ALA A 1050 26.42 -9.11 42.88
N ALA A 1051 26.81 -10.06 43.74
CA ALA A 1051 27.06 -11.44 43.37
C ALA A 1051 25.80 -12.19 42.88
N LEU A 1052 24.58 -11.71 43.18
CA LEU A 1052 23.33 -12.26 42.62
C LEU A 1052 23.31 -12.26 41.08
N LYS A 1053 24.00 -11.29 40.45
CA LYS A 1053 24.10 -11.20 38.99
C LYS A 1053 25.34 -11.89 38.44
N MET A 1054 26.17 -12.53 39.26
CA MET A 1054 27.43 -13.09 38.82
C MET A 1054 27.21 -14.35 37.98
N ARG A 1055 27.87 -14.44 36.82
CA ARG A 1055 27.79 -15.62 35.93
C ARG A 1055 29.10 -15.82 35.15
N PRO A 1056 29.58 -17.06 34.93
CA PRO A 1056 30.71 -17.30 34.03
C PRO A 1056 30.35 -16.95 32.58
N VAL A 1057 31.25 -16.22 31.91
CA VAL A 1057 31.06 -15.77 30.52
C VAL A 1057 32.18 -16.19 29.58
N ALA A 1058 33.41 -16.43 30.03
CA ALA A 1058 34.49 -16.87 29.15
C ALA A 1058 35.53 -17.72 29.92
N GLY A 1059 36.28 -18.56 29.20
CA GLY A 1059 37.27 -19.47 29.78
C GLY A 1059 36.63 -20.79 30.24
N ASN A 1060 37.16 -21.38 31.31
CA ASN A 1060 36.58 -22.57 31.92
C ASN A 1060 35.29 -22.23 32.70
N LEU A 1061 34.15 -22.32 32.01
CA LEU A 1061 32.85 -22.02 32.63
C LEU A 1061 32.53 -22.95 33.82
N ARG A 1062 33.02 -24.20 33.81
CA ARG A 1062 32.81 -25.14 34.93
C ARG A 1062 33.46 -24.63 36.20
N LEU A 1063 34.66 -24.05 36.10
CA LEU A 1063 35.32 -23.40 37.23
C LEU A 1063 34.39 -22.32 37.81
N GLY A 1064 33.94 -21.36 37.00
CA GLY A 1064 33.07 -20.30 37.48
C GLY A 1064 31.75 -20.79 38.10
N TYR A 1065 31.10 -21.81 37.54
CA TYR A 1065 29.90 -22.39 38.15
C TYR A 1065 30.17 -23.07 39.49
N SER A 1066 31.27 -23.82 39.61
CA SER A 1066 31.67 -24.39 40.89
C SER A 1066 31.94 -23.29 41.95
N PHE A 1067 32.39 -22.09 41.54
CA PHE A 1067 32.65 -20.99 42.48
C PHE A 1067 31.33 -20.43 43.01
N LEU A 1068 30.36 -20.26 42.10
CA LEU A 1068 29.01 -19.82 42.47
C LEU A 1068 28.33 -20.79 43.43
N GLU A 1069 28.50 -22.10 43.24
CA GLU A 1069 27.99 -23.10 44.20
C GLU A 1069 28.70 -22.99 45.56
N GLU A 1070 30.00 -22.71 45.60
CA GLU A 1070 30.75 -22.55 46.86
C GLU A 1070 30.28 -21.33 47.66
N ILE A 1071 30.00 -20.19 47.00
CA ILE A 1071 29.49 -18.99 47.68
C ILE A 1071 27.97 -18.99 47.85
N ARG A 1072 27.26 -19.98 47.29
CA ARG A 1072 25.79 -20.08 47.36
C ARG A 1072 25.22 -20.05 48.79
N PRO A 1073 25.85 -20.67 49.81
CA PRO A 1073 25.38 -20.57 51.19
C PRO A 1073 25.28 -19.12 51.70
N LEU A 1074 26.13 -18.21 51.21
CA LEU A 1074 26.09 -16.79 51.58
C LEU A 1074 24.84 -16.09 51.02
N LEU A 1075 24.43 -16.44 49.80
CA LEU A 1075 23.22 -15.93 49.17
C LEU A 1075 21.94 -16.51 49.81
N LEU A 1076 22.01 -17.73 50.31
CA LEU A 1076 20.91 -18.44 51.00
C LEU A 1076 20.83 -18.19 52.51
N LYS A 1077 21.66 -17.30 53.07
CA LYS A 1077 21.72 -17.04 54.52
C LYS A 1077 20.39 -16.55 55.13
N GLY A 1078 19.51 -15.93 54.34
CA GLY A 1078 18.26 -15.33 54.81
C GLY A 1078 18.51 -14.05 55.60
N TRP A 1079 18.88 -12.98 54.90
CA TRP A 1079 19.31 -11.73 55.53
C TRP A 1079 18.13 -10.97 56.16
N LYS A 1080 18.36 -10.32 57.31
CA LYS A 1080 17.32 -9.48 57.93
C LYS A 1080 17.05 -8.25 57.07
N ARG A 1081 15.77 -7.93 56.88
CA ARG A 1081 15.32 -6.77 56.09
C ARG A 1081 16.01 -5.46 56.49
N GLN A 1082 16.16 -5.20 57.78
CA GLN A 1082 16.80 -3.98 58.30
C GLN A 1082 18.27 -3.83 57.88
N ASP A 1083 19.01 -4.94 57.78
CA ASP A 1083 20.42 -4.92 57.38
C ASP A 1083 20.56 -4.65 55.88
N ILE A 1084 19.67 -5.26 55.07
CA ILE A 1084 19.57 -5.01 53.63
C ILE A 1084 19.18 -3.55 53.35
N ALA A 1085 18.14 -3.05 54.02
CA ALA A 1085 17.68 -1.67 53.86
C ALA A 1085 18.79 -0.67 54.21
N ARG A 1086 19.50 -0.84 55.34
CA ARG A 1086 20.63 0.03 55.74
C ARG A 1086 21.77 -0.01 54.73
N SER A 1087 22.10 -1.19 54.19
CA SER A 1087 23.11 -1.34 53.14
C SER A 1087 22.72 -0.58 51.87
N ILE A 1088 21.47 -0.74 51.43
CA ILE A 1088 20.93 -0.09 50.23
C ILE A 1088 20.85 1.44 50.41
N GLU A 1089 20.39 1.94 51.55
CA GLU A 1089 20.35 3.39 51.84
C GLU A 1089 21.75 4.02 51.81
N LYS A 1090 22.77 3.33 52.36
CA LYS A 1090 24.16 3.77 52.29
C LYS A 1090 24.64 3.87 50.84
N MET A 1091 24.36 2.85 50.02
CA MET A 1091 24.68 2.86 48.58
C MET A 1091 23.93 3.96 47.83
N ARG A 1092 22.64 4.15 48.10
CA ARG A 1092 21.78 5.15 47.46
C ARG A 1092 22.27 6.56 47.76
N THR A 1093 22.60 6.84 49.03
CA THR A 1093 23.18 8.14 49.45
C THR A 1093 24.51 8.44 48.77
N MET A 1094 25.35 7.42 48.57
CA MET A 1094 26.60 7.57 47.81
C MET A 1094 26.36 7.84 46.32
N ALA A 1095 25.33 7.22 45.74
CA ALA A 1095 24.98 7.39 44.32
C ALA A 1095 24.33 8.74 44.01
N THR A 1096 23.49 9.26 44.92
CA THR A 1096 22.75 10.53 44.74
C THR A 1096 23.61 11.76 44.98
N LYS A 1097 24.71 11.67 45.76
CA LYS A 1097 25.67 12.78 45.99
C LYS A 1097 26.28 13.38 44.72
N ASN A 1098 26.25 12.66 43.60
CA ASN A 1098 26.79 13.11 42.31
C ASN A 1098 25.73 13.63 41.32
N HIS A 1099 24.44 13.73 41.71
CA HIS A 1099 23.34 14.11 40.83
C HIS A 1099 22.58 15.32 41.40
N SER A 1100 22.84 16.50 40.84
CA SER A 1100 22.21 17.79 41.21
C SER A 1100 21.43 18.43 40.05
N GLY A 1101 20.96 17.62 39.10
CA GLY A 1101 20.28 18.11 37.89
C GLY A 1101 18.82 18.55 38.13
N GLU A 1102 18.39 19.59 37.41
CA GLU A 1102 17.00 20.11 37.40
C GLU A 1102 15.99 19.17 36.72
N THR A 1103 16.42 18.14 35.97
CA THR A 1103 15.55 17.19 35.27
C THR A 1103 15.63 15.78 35.85
N PRO A 1104 14.55 14.96 35.75
CA PRO A 1104 14.56 13.60 36.26
C PRO A 1104 15.64 12.72 35.62
N ASP A 1105 16.31 11.90 36.43
CA ASP A 1105 17.25 10.87 36.00
C ASP A 1105 16.57 9.50 36.09
N VAL A 1106 16.40 8.80 34.96
CA VAL A 1106 15.64 7.55 34.92
C VAL A 1106 16.35 6.36 35.57
N LYS A 1107 17.65 6.48 35.88
CA LYS A 1107 18.46 5.40 36.43
C LYS A 1107 18.65 5.55 37.94
N SER A 1108 19.15 6.71 38.38
CA SER A 1108 19.55 6.97 39.76
C SER A 1108 18.59 7.90 40.50
N GLY A 1109 17.61 8.51 39.81
CA GLY A 1109 16.58 9.34 40.41
C GLY A 1109 15.60 8.55 41.27
N ILE A 1110 14.75 9.27 42.01
CA ILE A 1110 13.70 8.69 42.85
C ILE A 1110 12.73 7.90 41.97
N GLY A 1111 12.51 6.63 42.28
CA GLY A 1111 11.66 5.75 41.46
C GLY A 1111 12.32 5.26 40.17
N GLY A 1112 13.64 5.48 40.01
CA GLY A 1112 14.37 5.06 38.83
C GLY A 1112 14.69 3.56 38.78
N LEU A 1113 15.38 3.14 37.72
CA LEU A 1113 15.76 1.75 37.47
C LEU A 1113 16.53 1.11 38.64
N ARG A 1114 17.38 1.88 39.32
CA ARG A 1114 18.17 1.38 40.45
C ARG A 1114 17.30 1.03 41.67
N ASP A 1115 16.19 1.75 41.89
CA ASP A 1115 15.26 1.43 42.98
C ASP A 1115 14.58 0.07 42.70
N VAL A 1116 14.24 -0.25 41.44
CA VAL A 1116 13.75 -1.59 41.06
C VAL A 1116 14.81 -2.67 41.29
N GLU A 1117 16.05 -2.43 40.83
CA GLU A 1117 17.16 -3.39 41.01
C GLU A 1117 17.41 -3.68 42.50
N PHE A 1118 17.42 -2.64 43.34
CA PHE A 1118 17.60 -2.75 44.78
C PHE A 1118 16.44 -3.47 45.46
N LEU A 1119 15.19 -3.13 45.12
CA LEU A 1119 14.00 -3.83 45.63
C LEU A 1119 14.09 -5.34 45.37
N VAL A 1120 14.33 -5.70 44.11
CA VAL A 1120 14.33 -7.09 43.66
C VAL A 1120 15.47 -7.87 44.29
N GLN A 1121 16.69 -7.34 44.23
CA GLN A 1121 17.86 -8.01 44.83
C GLN A 1121 17.73 -8.13 46.35
N GLY A 1122 17.20 -7.10 47.02
CA GLY A 1122 16.96 -7.11 48.46
C GLY A 1122 15.97 -8.20 48.86
N LEU A 1123 14.83 -8.29 48.17
CA LEU A 1123 13.82 -9.33 48.42
C LEU A 1123 14.38 -10.74 48.16
N GLN A 1124 15.21 -10.93 47.14
CA GLN A 1124 15.89 -12.21 46.92
C GLN A 1124 16.80 -12.60 48.09
N LEU A 1125 17.56 -11.67 48.68
CA LEU A 1125 18.43 -11.97 49.84
C LEU A 1125 17.66 -12.18 51.14
N ILE A 1126 16.50 -11.54 51.30
CA ILE A 1126 15.62 -11.71 52.46
C ILE A 1126 14.94 -13.10 52.42
N HIS A 1127 14.40 -13.47 51.26
CA HIS A 1127 13.56 -14.67 51.13
C HIS A 1127 14.30 -15.89 50.57
N GLY A 1128 15.47 -15.71 49.96
CA GLY A 1128 16.21 -16.75 49.24
C GLY A 1128 16.58 -17.96 50.11
N GLY A 1129 16.83 -17.75 51.41
CA GLY A 1129 17.10 -18.86 52.34
C GLY A 1129 15.91 -19.81 52.53
N ARG A 1130 14.68 -19.30 52.39
CA ARG A 1130 13.45 -20.12 52.43
C ARG A 1130 13.07 -20.63 51.04
N ILE A 1131 13.30 -19.82 50.01
CA ILE A 1131 12.88 -20.09 48.63
C ILE A 1131 14.09 -19.96 47.70
N PRO A 1132 14.93 -21.01 47.59
CA PRO A 1132 16.17 -20.95 46.81
C PRO A 1132 15.98 -20.67 45.31
N SER A 1133 14.80 -20.99 44.76
CA SER A 1133 14.45 -20.71 43.36
C SER A 1133 14.40 -19.22 43.04
N LEU A 1134 14.27 -18.34 44.04
CA LEU A 1134 14.32 -16.88 43.86
C LEU A 1134 15.69 -16.37 43.43
N LEU A 1135 16.76 -17.12 43.62
CA LEU A 1135 18.12 -16.64 43.31
C LEU A 1135 18.39 -16.68 41.80
N VAL A 1136 17.96 -15.64 41.09
CA VAL A 1136 18.26 -15.45 39.66
C VAL A 1136 18.91 -14.08 39.42
N GLY A 1137 19.77 -14.00 38.40
CA GLY A 1137 20.51 -12.77 38.09
C GLY A 1137 19.71 -11.73 37.30
N ASN A 1138 18.77 -12.16 36.46
CA ASN A 1138 17.98 -11.26 35.63
C ASN A 1138 16.83 -10.62 36.43
N THR A 1139 16.72 -9.28 36.43
CA THR A 1139 15.76 -8.55 37.27
C THR A 1139 14.31 -8.84 36.90
N LEU A 1140 13.99 -9.04 35.61
CA LEU A 1140 12.62 -9.37 35.17
C LEU A 1140 12.21 -10.79 35.56
N ASN A 1141 13.12 -11.75 35.42
CA ASN A 1141 12.88 -13.13 35.87
C ASN A 1141 12.68 -13.17 37.40
N ALA A 1142 13.47 -12.40 38.13
CA ALA A 1142 13.37 -12.26 39.57
C ALA A 1142 12.01 -11.66 40.00
N LEU A 1143 11.57 -10.57 39.36
CA LEU A 1143 10.24 -10.00 39.59
C LEU A 1143 9.12 -11.02 39.36
N GLU A 1144 9.22 -11.81 38.29
CA GLU A 1144 8.24 -12.85 37.99
C GLU A 1144 8.18 -13.93 39.07
N LEU A 1145 9.33 -14.36 39.59
CA LEU A 1145 9.39 -15.33 40.67
C LEU A 1145 8.87 -14.75 42.00
N LEU A 1146 9.19 -13.50 42.31
CA LEU A 1146 8.67 -12.80 43.49
C LEU A 1146 7.13 -12.70 43.48
N GLY A 1147 6.53 -12.50 42.30
CA GLY A 1147 5.07 -12.53 42.13
C GLY A 1147 4.48 -13.94 42.26
N LYS A 1148 5.09 -14.96 41.62
CA LYS A 1148 4.64 -16.36 41.71
C LYS A 1148 4.64 -16.88 43.14
N GLU A 1149 5.63 -16.50 43.93
CA GLU A 1149 5.76 -16.85 45.35
C GLU A 1149 4.94 -15.94 46.28
N SER A 1150 4.13 -15.02 45.73
CA SER A 1150 3.29 -14.07 46.47
C SER A 1150 4.05 -13.18 47.46
N ILE A 1151 5.35 -12.95 47.25
CA ILE A 1151 6.15 -12.00 48.03
C ILE A 1151 5.77 -10.57 47.65
N LEU A 1152 5.57 -10.35 46.35
CA LEU A 1152 4.95 -9.13 45.83
C LEU A 1152 3.53 -9.45 45.36
N PRO A 1153 2.53 -8.61 45.67
CA PRO A 1153 1.19 -8.75 45.11
C PRO A 1153 1.23 -8.77 43.58
N GLU A 1154 0.36 -9.55 42.95
CA GLU A 1154 0.31 -9.68 41.48
C GLU A 1154 0.14 -8.32 40.77
N PRO A 1155 -0.76 -7.40 41.19
CA PRO A 1155 -0.88 -6.09 40.53
C PRO A 1155 0.40 -5.25 40.62
N VAL A 1156 1.13 -5.34 41.74
CA VAL A 1156 2.40 -4.64 41.93
C VAL A 1156 3.48 -5.25 41.04
N THR A 1157 3.51 -6.57 40.93
CA THR A 1157 4.49 -7.29 40.10
C THR A 1157 4.31 -6.95 38.62
N VAL A 1158 3.08 -6.98 38.12
CA VAL A 1158 2.76 -6.62 36.72
C VAL A 1158 3.16 -5.17 36.46
N GLY A 1159 2.73 -4.24 37.33
CA GLY A 1159 3.07 -2.82 37.20
C GLY A 1159 4.59 -2.56 37.21
N LEU A 1160 5.34 -3.18 38.13
CA LEU A 1160 6.80 -3.03 38.18
C LEU A 1160 7.51 -3.58 36.93
N LYS A 1161 7.02 -4.68 36.34
CA LYS A 1161 7.58 -5.21 35.08
C LYS A 1161 7.39 -4.21 33.94
N GLU A 1162 6.19 -3.66 33.82
CA GLU A 1162 5.87 -2.66 32.80
C GLU A 1162 6.67 -1.37 32.99
N ASP A 1163 6.75 -0.86 34.22
CA ASP A 1163 7.49 0.35 34.56
C ASP A 1163 9.00 0.18 34.35
N TYR A 1164 9.57 -0.96 34.74
CA TYR A 1164 10.99 -1.26 34.49
C TYR A 1164 11.30 -1.36 33.00
N LEU A 1165 10.46 -2.05 32.22
CA LEU A 1165 10.63 -2.16 30.76
C LEU A 1165 10.49 -0.80 30.08
N PHE A 1166 9.56 0.04 30.54
CA PHE A 1166 9.39 1.41 30.05
C PHE A 1166 10.62 2.27 30.36
N LEU A 1167 11.09 2.32 31.60
CA LEU A 1167 12.29 3.09 31.96
C LEU A 1167 13.54 2.58 31.24
N ARG A 1168 13.67 1.26 31.01
CA ARG A 1168 14.75 0.71 30.18
C ARG A 1168 14.66 1.19 28.74
N ARG A 1169 13.45 1.25 28.17
CA ARG A 1169 13.23 1.79 26.83
C ARG A 1169 13.61 3.27 26.76
N VAL A 1170 13.28 4.07 27.78
CA VAL A 1170 13.71 5.47 27.88
C VAL A 1170 15.24 5.56 27.91
N GLU A 1171 15.90 4.76 28.76
CA GLU A 1171 17.37 4.68 28.83
C GLU A 1171 17.97 4.27 27.48
N HIS A 1172 17.38 3.31 26.76
CA HIS A 1172 17.83 2.91 25.41
C HIS A 1172 17.77 4.08 24.43
N CYS A 1173 16.63 4.78 24.35
CA CYS A 1173 16.46 5.91 23.43
C CYS A 1173 17.42 7.07 23.72
N LEU A 1174 17.71 7.35 25.00
CA LEU A 1174 18.68 8.38 25.38
C LEU A 1174 20.11 7.99 24.98
N GLN A 1175 20.49 6.74 25.20
CA GLN A 1175 21.87 6.28 24.96
C GLN A 1175 22.16 6.05 23.49
N ILE A 1176 21.23 5.45 22.74
CA ILE A 1176 21.45 5.10 21.33
C ILE A 1176 21.58 6.33 20.43
N LEU A 1177 21.09 7.49 20.85
CA LEU A 1177 21.15 8.71 20.05
C LEU A 1177 22.59 9.04 19.64
N GLU A 1178 23.53 9.01 20.59
CA GLU A 1178 24.94 9.37 20.37
C GLU A 1178 25.96 8.34 20.92
N ASP A 1179 25.51 7.15 21.35
CA ASP A 1179 26.33 6.15 22.08
C ASP A 1179 26.98 6.72 23.35
N ARG A 1180 26.18 7.45 24.15
CA ARG A 1180 26.62 8.11 25.40
C ARG A 1180 25.85 7.60 26.61
N GLN A 1181 26.47 7.62 27.79
CA GLN A 1181 25.83 7.26 29.07
C GLN A 1181 24.94 8.40 29.61
N ILE A 1182 23.88 8.72 28.87
CA ILE A 1182 22.90 9.74 29.25
C ILE A 1182 21.72 9.07 29.95
N HIS A 1183 21.33 9.64 31.09
CA HIS A 1183 20.21 9.15 31.92
C HIS A 1183 19.21 10.25 32.30
N ALA A 1184 19.60 11.51 32.17
CA ALA A 1184 18.74 12.66 32.42
C ALA A 1184 17.81 12.91 31.22
N ILE A 1185 16.55 13.25 31.49
CA ILE A 1185 15.60 13.67 30.46
C ILE A 1185 16.05 15.03 29.87
N PRO A 1186 15.95 15.22 28.53
CA PRO A 1186 16.28 16.48 27.88
C PRO A 1186 15.47 17.66 28.41
N LYS A 1187 16.13 18.82 28.52
CA LYS A 1187 15.48 20.10 28.85
C LYS A 1187 14.87 20.77 27.63
N ASP A 1188 15.54 20.64 26.48
CA ASP A 1188 15.09 21.23 25.23
C ASP A 1188 13.76 20.60 24.78
N LYS A 1189 12.81 21.45 24.39
CA LYS A 1189 11.45 21.02 24.06
C LYS A 1189 11.43 20.18 22.77
N LYS A 1190 12.27 20.50 21.79
CA LYS A 1190 12.37 19.75 20.53
C LYS A 1190 12.95 18.36 20.78
N GLU A 1191 14.03 18.27 21.54
CA GLU A 1191 14.62 16.98 21.94
C GLU A 1191 13.63 16.12 22.75
N LEU A 1192 12.89 16.73 23.67
CA LEU A 1192 11.86 16.04 24.46
C LEU A 1192 10.71 15.54 23.57
N ARG A 1193 10.25 16.35 22.61
CA ARG A 1193 9.23 15.95 21.63
C ARG A 1193 9.73 14.79 20.76
N ALA A 1194 10.96 14.83 20.29
CA ALA A 1194 11.56 13.75 19.52
C ALA A 1194 11.68 12.45 20.36
N LEU A 1195 12.09 12.55 21.63
CA LEU A 1195 12.11 11.43 22.57
C LEU A 1195 10.71 10.84 22.79
N ALA A 1196 9.71 11.70 23.03
CA ALA A 1196 8.33 11.27 23.20
C ALA A 1196 7.81 10.53 21.96
N ARG A 1197 8.09 11.03 20.76
CA ARG A 1197 7.72 10.37 19.49
C ARG A 1197 8.45 9.04 19.25
N ARG A 1198 9.71 8.90 19.68
CA ARG A 1198 10.45 7.62 19.64
C ARG A 1198 9.82 6.55 20.53
N LEU A 1199 9.27 6.96 21.68
CA LEU A 1199 8.73 6.05 22.69
C LEU A 1199 7.25 5.73 22.51
N LEU A 1200 6.45 6.72 22.11
CA LEU A 1200 4.99 6.63 22.04
C LEU A 1200 4.46 6.55 20.61
N GLY A 1201 5.33 6.66 19.60
CA GLY A 1201 4.97 6.66 18.19
C GLY A 1201 4.67 8.05 17.62
N PRO A 1202 4.16 8.14 16.37
CA PRO A 1202 4.00 9.40 15.64
C PRO A 1202 3.16 10.45 16.37
N ASP A 1203 2.14 10.02 17.12
CA ASP A 1203 1.21 10.88 17.87
C ASP A 1203 1.68 11.14 19.32
N GLY A 1204 2.89 10.71 19.65
CA GLY A 1204 3.53 11.00 20.93
C GLY A 1204 3.80 12.49 21.10
N ASN A 1205 3.52 13.00 22.30
CA ASN A 1205 3.83 14.37 22.69
C ASN A 1205 4.45 14.42 24.09
N GLU A 1206 5.00 15.58 24.43
CA GLU A 1206 5.76 15.82 25.66
C GLU A 1206 4.91 15.56 26.91
N ASP A 1207 3.64 15.94 26.90
CA ASP A 1207 2.74 15.85 28.06
C ASP A 1207 2.40 14.39 28.37
N ARG A 1208 1.99 13.61 27.36
CA ARG A 1208 1.71 12.17 27.50
C ARG A 1208 2.96 11.39 27.94
N PHE A 1209 4.13 11.79 27.45
CA PHE A 1209 5.39 11.18 27.88
C PHE A 1209 5.68 11.48 29.35
N ARG A 1210 5.53 12.73 29.79
CA ARG A 1210 5.72 13.14 31.20
C ARG A 1210 4.75 12.44 32.13
N GLU A 1211 3.46 12.42 31.80
CA GLU A 1211 2.43 11.73 32.59
C GLU A 1211 2.80 10.25 32.81
N LYS A 1212 3.20 9.56 31.74
CA LYS A 1212 3.63 8.15 31.83
C LYS A 1212 4.90 8.00 32.66
N LEU A 1213 5.89 8.87 32.46
CA LEU A 1213 7.15 8.86 33.19
C LEU A 1213 6.94 9.08 34.69
N ASP A 1214 6.25 10.15 35.06
CA ASP A 1214 6.03 10.53 36.46
C ASP A 1214 5.19 9.45 37.17
N GLY A 1215 4.17 8.90 36.49
CA GLY A 1215 3.39 7.79 37.01
C GLY A 1215 4.23 6.52 37.26
N SER A 1216 5.13 6.17 36.34
CA SER A 1216 6.06 5.03 36.53
C SER A 1216 7.04 5.26 37.67
N LEU A 1217 7.66 6.45 37.74
CA LEU A 1217 8.60 6.80 38.81
C LEU A 1217 7.90 6.75 40.18
N GLN A 1218 6.68 7.29 40.29
CA GLN A 1218 5.91 7.26 41.53
C GLN A 1218 5.59 5.84 41.98
N ARG A 1219 5.05 4.99 41.10
CA ARG A 1219 4.71 3.59 41.44
C ARG A 1219 5.93 2.78 41.86
N ILE A 1220 7.06 2.94 41.17
CA ILE A 1220 8.32 2.29 41.56
C ILE A 1220 8.74 2.76 42.94
N HIS A 1221 8.71 4.08 43.20
CA HIS A 1221 9.12 4.63 44.47
C HIS A 1221 8.24 4.13 45.64
N GLU A 1222 6.92 4.08 45.44
CA GLU A 1222 5.97 3.55 46.41
C GLU A 1222 6.23 2.07 46.72
N ALA A 1223 6.43 1.25 45.69
CA ALA A 1223 6.73 -0.18 45.87
C ALA A 1223 8.07 -0.41 46.56
N TYR A 1224 9.12 0.29 46.11
CA TYR A 1224 10.45 0.25 46.74
C TYR A 1224 10.37 0.59 48.23
N THR A 1225 9.68 1.67 48.58
CA THR A 1225 9.54 2.11 49.97
C THR A 1225 8.73 1.10 50.77
N ARG A 1226 7.55 0.69 50.28
CA ARG A 1226 6.63 -0.20 50.99
C ARG A 1226 7.19 -1.59 51.25
N PHE A 1227 7.84 -2.20 50.26
CA PHE A 1227 8.21 -3.61 50.32
C PHE A 1227 9.67 -3.86 50.71
N LEU A 1228 10.54 -2.85 50.63
CA LEU A 1228 11.95 -2.98 51.04
C LEU A 1228 12.31 -2.13 52.25
N ILE A 1229 11.93 -0.85 52.28
CA ILE A 1229 12.39 0.11 53.29
C ILE A 1229 11.54 0.13 54.56
N SER A 1230 10.21 0.23 54.42
CA SER A 1230 9.24 0.32 55.53
C SER A 1230 8.82 -1.04 56.06
#